data_AF-F9FGU0-F1
#
_entry.id   AF-F9FGU0-F1
#
_cell.length_a   1.000
_cell.length_b   1.000
_cell.length_c   1.000
_cell.angle_alpha   90.00
_cell.angle_beta   90.00
_cell.angle_gamma   90.00
#
_symmetry.space_group_name_H-M   'P 1'
#
loop_
_entity.id
_entity.type
_entity.pdbx_description
1 polymer ?
#
loop_
_entity_poly.entity_id
_entity_poly.type
_entity_poly.pdbx_seq_one_letter_code
_entity_poly.pdbx_strand_id
1 'polypeptide(L)'
;MATIQSTTPPDMLEKPDLPQRPTTPRVIRTVVHDEGLPEVVHSNQPINATEYYDAPIPVDSETDKRYNEAPIPVTTLDKYEPAPALPVRPSSITPQPQQPYPYSPGGYAQPQHPSFVAQSPQLPPYNSNEVVTYVTPLDQLGDHPKFVDCPFCRHRAETRVKKISSKMTHVSATVLGFTTIAGAAVPYAGKWHSHTAHYCSNCDHKVAIRKWGSSQMKPLGTPDYLREVPPPARPLVEKYINLDDCFVCKSHRADSYSFIGMLPSLVGCLHSTSPTPELVLYGSVSFHFSTTPTSHTAPPSSSLHTLAAMEESTEHHDILVIGAGLSGINTAHVLNQRLPHRSYTILEAQSAIGGTWRFFRYPGFRSDSFMTAFGLPWHPWKHKHKMAQAGEIVEYLEEAVDAAGLRDKIRFRHKMLACEWRTDEQNWKVEVDADGQRKTFIANFVISCVGYYAYDKAFPTTIPGLKGFGGQVVHPQWWPEDLDYSGKRVIVIGSGATAITVVPSLAEKAGMVTMLQRSPSFVISRPTTSSLDSCLKSLLPFSLAYWLIYWKDVFLEVFSTQFLLNFPALGRKVLMGEMQKALPKDIDVNVHFNPRYNPFQQRLCMCPDEDFFKALHQDNCEIVTDTIETVTKDGILLESGRKLEADIIVTATGLYFQLFSGIAPLVDGQPIEVGSHYAWRGCMVDSVPNMGFVMGYVTTSWTPGADIMAKTLISVIKEMEKTGSTSVMPVLDEKDRSKPQKLPVSATSSYFVKAADRMPKVTDEGPWYGRVNLAKDWWAWLMGDMSSGLLYSGGQRKKDI
;
A
#
# COMPACT_ATOMS: atom_id res chain seq x y z
N MET A 1 63.22 18.61 1.99
CA MET A 1 64.11 19.30 1.02
C MET A 1 63.55 18.96 -0.35
N ALA A 2 63.06 19.92 -1.15
CA ALA A 2 63.78 21.04 -1.78
C ALA A 2 64.71 20.52 -2.90
N THR A 3 64.65 20.95 -4.16
CA THR A 3 64.01 22.15 -4.75
C THR A 3 63.44 21.89 -6.16
N ILE A 4 62.58 22.79 -6.65
CA ILE A 4 61.96 22.83 -7.99
C ILE A 4 62.97 23.20 -9.09
N GLN A 5 62.85 22.59 -10.29
CA GLN A 5 63.02 23.32 -11.56
C GLN A 5 62.29 22.65 -12.74
N SER A 6 62.19 23.36 -13.87
CA SER A 6 61.10 23.23 -14.84
C SER A 6 61.48 22.63 -16.19
N THR A 7 60.56 21.88 -16.80
CA THR A 7 60.51 21.59 -18.25
C THR A 7 59.08 21.71 -18.78
N THR A 8 58.93 22.24 -19.99
CA THR A 8 57.64 22.59 -20.62
C THR A 8 57.09 21.43 -21.48
N PRO A 9 55.79 21.09 -21.40
CA PRO A 9 55.13 20.24 -22.39
C PRO A 9 54.58 21.07 -23.59
N PRO A 10 54.47 20.50 -24.80
CA PRO A 10 54.03 21.22 -26.00
C PRO A 10 52.50 21.28 -26.17
N ASP A 11 52.08 22.24 -26.99
CA ASP A 11 50.81 22.42 -27.72
C ASP A 11 49.58 21.59 -27.26
N MET A 12 48.58 22.29 -26.71
CA MET A 12 47.24 21.75 -26.56
C MET A 12 46.51 21.74 -27.91
N LEU A 13 45.97 20.57 -28.29
CA LEU A 13 44.91 20.49 -29.28
C LEU A 13 43.68 21.25 -28.81
N GLU A 14 43.01 21.93 -29.74
CA GLU A 14 41.81 22.73 -29.45
C GLU A 14 40.68 21.85 -28.89
N LYS A 15 39.99 22.33 -27.85
CA LYS A 15 38.71 21.74 -27.44
C LYS A 15 37.63 22.14 -28.45
N PRO A 16 36.73 21.23 -28.85
CA PRO A 16 35.53 21.63 -29.56
C PRO A 16 34.66 22.52 -28.65
N ASP A 17 34.10 23.59 -29.21
CA ASP A 17 33.21 24.49 -28.47
C ASP A 17 31.95 23.75 -27.98
N LEU A 18 31.76 23.73 -26.66
CA LEU A 18 30.50 23.33 -26.05
C LEU A 18 29.52 24.50 -26.10
N PRO A 19 28.23 24.27 -26.42
CA PRO A 19 27.25 25.35 -26.55
C PRO A 19 27.08 26.11 -25.24
N GLN A 20 27.34 27.42 -25.26
CA GLN A 20 27.24 28.25 -24.06
C GLN A 20 25.79 28.33 -23.56
N ARG A 21 25.64 28.20 -22.25
CA ARG A 21 24.37 28.26 -21.51
C ARG A 21 23.66 29.59 -21.82
N PRO A 22 22.42 29.62 -22.33
CA PRO A 22 21.70 30.87 -22.58
C PRO A 22 21.47 31.60 -21.25
N THR A 23 22.07 32.79 -21.11
CA THR A 23 22.20 33.53 -19.84
C THR A 23 20.90 34.21 -19.36
N THR A 24 19.74 33.72 -19.78
CA THR A 24 18.43 34.18 -19.29
C THR A 24 17.36 33.11 -19.51
N PRO A 25 16.66 32.61 -18.46
CA PRO A 25 15.53 31.73 -18.64
C PRO A 25 14.34 32.51 -19.24
N ARG A 26 13.99 32.23 -20.50
CA ARG A 26 12.75 32.73 -21.11
C ARG A 26 11.54 31.97 -20.54
N VAL A 27 11.04 32.44 -19.40
CA VAL A 27 9.79 31.95 -18.79
C VAL A 27 8.60 32.44 -19.62
N ILE A 28 8.11 31.61 -20.54
CA ILE A 28 6.84 31.85 -21.24
C ILE A 28 5.71 31.46 -20.28
N ARG A 29 4.98 32.46 -19.76
CA ARG A 29 3.74 32.23 -18.99
C ARG A 29 2.56 32.15 -19.94
N THR A 30 2.06 30.95 -20.20
CA THR A 30 0.77 30.78 -20.89
C THR A 30 -0.36 31.24 -19.97
N VAL A 31 -0.94 32.40 -20.26
CA VAL A 31 -2.17 32.88 -19.60
C VAL A 31 -3.36 32.26 -20.33
N VAL A 32 -4.17 31.49 -19.61
CA VAL A 32 -5.47 31.04 -20.09
C VAL A 32 -6.53 31.94 -19.49
N HIS A 33 -7.29 32.64 -20.33
CA HIS A 33 -8.56 33.27 -19.96
C HIS A 33 -9.71 32.34 -20.36
N ASP A 34 -10.84 32.42 -19.64
CA ASP A 34 -11.92 31.42 -19.70
C ASP A 34 -12.75 31.39 -20.99
N GLU A 35 -12.52 32.31 -21.94
CA GLU A 35 -13.10 32.26 -23.29
C GLU A 35 -11.99 32.16 -24.34
N GLY A 36 -11.99 31.07 -25.10
CA GLY A 36 -10.82 30.64 -25.87
C GLY A 36 -10.81 31.05 -27.33
N LEU A 37 -9.83 31.88 -27.70
CA LEU A 37 -9.12 31.89 -29.00
C LEU A 37 -7.75 32.58 -28.79
N PRO A 38 -6.65 32.14 -29.43
CA PRO A 38 -5.33 32.73 -29.22
C PRO A 38 -5.06 33.94 -30.13
N GLU A 39 -4.59 35.04 -29.54
CA GLU A 39 -4.04 36.20 -30.27
C GLU A 39 -2.56 36.40 -29.89
N VAL A 40 -1.72 36.75 -30.88
CA VAL A 40 -0.26 36.83 -30.71
C VAL A 40 0.19 38.28 -30.59
N VAL A 41 0.66 38.67 -29.39
CA VAL A 41 1.22 40.00 -29.13
C VAL A 41 2.74 39.94 -29.00
N HIS A 42 3.45 40.56 -29.94
CA HIS A 42 4.87 40.88 -29.79
C HIS A 42 5.04 42.26 -29.15
N SER A 43 5.81 42.36 -28.07
CA SER A 43 6.16 43.66 -27.47
C SER A 43 7.66 43.77 -27.14
N ASN A 44 8.36 44.63 -27.88
CA ASN A 44 9.65 45.17 -27.50
C ASN A 44 9.42 46.51 -26.77
N GLN A 45 9.33 46.54 -25.44
CA GLN A 45 9.65 47.70 -24.59
C GLN A 45 9.84 47.27 -23.12
N PRO A 46 10.66 47.99 -22.32
CA PRO A 46 10.93 47.67 -20.92
C PRO A 46 9.87 48.25 -19.97
N ILE A 47 9.56 47.54 -18.88
CA ILE A 47 8.68 48.02 -17.80
C ILE A 47 9.38 47.82 -16.45
N ASN A 48 9.21 48.79 -15.54
CA ASN A 48 9.95 48.90 -14.29
C ASN A 48 9.49 47.91 -13.20
N ALA A 49 10.39 47.62 -12.27
CA ALA A 49 10.12 46.76 -11.13
C ALA A 49 9.52 47.53 -9.94
N THR A 50 8.20 47.44 -9.74
CA THR A 50 7.53 47.33 -8.41
C THR A 50 6.04 47.03 -8.60
N GLU A 51 5.65 45.76 -8.49
CA GLU A 51 4.30 45.37 -8.06
C GLU A 51 4.30 43.89 -7.62
N TYR A 52 3.98 43.65 -6.35
CA TYR A 52 3.75 42.30 -5.82
C TYR A 52 2.24 42.02 -5.93
N TYR A 53 1.87 40.97 -6.64
CA TYR A 53 0.52 40.41 -6.62
C TYR A 53 0.54 39.01 -5.98
N ASP A 54 -0.26 38.84 -4.93
CA ASP A 54 -0.33 37.59 -4.18
C ASP A 54 -0.86 36.42 -5.02
N ALA A 55 -0.27 35.24 -4.80
CA ALA A 55 -0.85 34.00 -5.30
C ALA A 55 -2.19 33.71 -4.56
N PRO A 56 -3.23 33.18 -5.22
CA PRO A 56 -4.53 32.97 -4.59
C PRO A 56 -4.46 32.14 -3.30
N ILE A 57 -5.01 32.70 -2.22
CA ILE A 57 -5.20 32.00 -0.94
C ILE A 57 -6.14 30.81 -1.18
N PRO A 58 -5.84 29.61 -0.67
CA PRO A 58 -6.74 28.46 -0.83
C PRO A 58 -8.07 28.71 -0.14
N VAL A 59 -9.16 28.54 -0.89
CA VAL A 59 -10.55 28.70 -0.43
C VAL A 59 -10.90 27.62 0.61
N ASP A 60 -11.80 27.95 1.54
CA ASP A 60 -12.11 27.13 2.73
C ASP A 60 -12.72 25.75 2.39
N SER A 61 -12.51 24.80 3.30
CA SER A 61 -12.52 23.36 3.04
C SER A 61 -13.81 22.61 3.43
N GLU A 62 -14.91 23.31 3.73
CA GLU A 62 -16.19 22.68 4.11
C GLU A 62 -17.32 22.76 3.04
N THR A 63 -17.11 23.39 1.87
CA THR A 63 -18.22 23.67 0.91
C THR A 63 -18.11 23.11 -0.52
N ASP A 64 -17.09 22.31 -0.88
CA ASP A 64 -17.13 21.53 -2.13
C ASP A 64 -17.14 20.01 -1.90
N LYS A 65 -18.16 19.35 -2.46
CA LYS A 65 -18.36 17.91 -2.47
C LYS A 65 -18.42 17.33 -3.89
N ARG A 66 -18.18 18.11 -4.95
CA ARG A 66 -18.42 17.73 -6.35
C ARG A 66 -17.18 17.17 -7.09
N TYR A 67 -16.32 16.43 -6.37
CA TYR A 67 -15.20 15.68 -6.96
C TYR A 67 -15.01 14.27 -6.37
N ASN A 68 -16.12 13.56 -6.08
CA ASN A 68 -16.13 12.12 -5.78
C ASN A 68 -17.06 11.30 -6.70
N GLU A 69 -17.73 11.94 -7.67
CA GLU A 69 -18.69 11.29 -8.58
C GLU A 69 -18.29 11.56 -10.04
N ALA A 70 -17.22 10.90 -10.48
CA ALA A 70 -16.96 10.73 -11.91
C ALA A 70 -17.69 9.46 -12.37
N PRO A 71 -18.72 9.55 -13.24
CA PRO A 71 -19.40 8.36 -13.75
C PRO A 71 -18.43 7.51 -14.57
N ILE A 72 -18.51 6.19 -14.40
CA ILE A 72 -17.74 5.22 -15.20
C ILE A 72 -18.13 5.39 -16.67
N PRO A 73 -17.19 5.63 -17.60
CA PRO A 73 -17.52 5.72 -19.02
C PRO A 73 -18.00 4.36 -19.54
N VAL A 74 -19.31 4.21 -19.72
CA VAL A 74 -19.88 3.08 -20.48
C VAL A 74 -19.56 3.32 -21.95
N THR A 75 -18.40 2.82 -22.40
CA THR A 75 -18.04 2.85 -23.81
C THR A 75 -18.94 1.90 -24.58
N THR A 76 -19.76 2.45 -25.47
CA THR A 76 -20.55 1.70 -26.44
C THR A 76 -19.60 0.85 -27.30
N LEU A 77 -19.67 -0.47 -27.13
CA LEU A 77 -19.01 -1.44 -28.00
C LEU A 77 -19.67 -1.40 -29.38
N ASP A 78 -18.95 -0.85 -30.35
CA ASP A 78 -19.25 -1.05 -31.76
C ASP A 78 -17.98 -0.95 -32.61
N LYS A 79 -17.91 -1.74 -33.68
CA LYS A 79 -16.79 -1.85 -34.64
C LYS A 79 -15.45 -2.39 -34.08
N TYR A 80 -15.38 -3.71 -33.95
CA TYR A 80 -14.18 -4.48 -34.31
C TYR A 80 -14.53 -5.42 -35.48
N GLU A 81 -13.67 -5.51 -36.49
CA GLU A 81 -13.80 -6.52 -37.54
C GLU A 81 -13.28 -7.88 -37.03
N PRO A 82 -13.99 -9.00 -37.27
CA PRO A 82 -13.57 -10.31 -36.80
C PRO A 82 -12.47 -10.91 -37.68
N ALA A 83 -11.42 -11.44 -37.05
CA ALA A 83 -10.41 -12.27 -37.71
C ALA A 83 -11.01 -13.62 -38.20
N PRO A 84 -10.47 -14.23 -39.26
CA PRO A 84 -11.07 -15.42 -39.89
C PRO A 84 -11.02 -16.67 -39.00
N ALA A 85 -12.10 -17.45 -39.03
CA ALA A 85 -12.24 -18.66 -38.24
C ALA A 85 -11.48 -19.87 -38.81
N LEU A 86 -10.98 -20.74 -37.93
CA LEU A 86 -10.43 -22.05 -38.28
C LEU A 86 -11.54 -23.13 -38.32
N PRO A 87 -11.39 -24.19 -39.14
CA PRO A 87 -12.50 -25.09 -39.47
C PRO A 87 -12.80 -26.14 -38.38
N VAL A 88 -14.09 -26.31 -38.08
CA VAL A 88 -14.62 -27.35 -37.18
C VAL A 88 -15.09 -28.56 -38.00
N ARG A 89 -14.81 -29.78 -37.53
CA ARG A 89 -15.31 -31.02 -38.14
C ARG A 89 -16.79 -31.26 -37.82
N PRO A 90 -17.59 -31.81 -38.76
CA PRO A 90 -19.01 -32.07 -38.52
C PRO A 90 -19.24 -33.34 -37.68
N SER A 91 -20.24 -33.28 -36.80
CA SER A 91 -20.87 -34.45 -36.17
C SER A 91 -22.39 -34.34 -36.32
N SER A 92 -23.03 -35.39 -36.83
CA SER A 92 -24.38 -35.32 -37.39
C SER A 92 -25.44 -36.02 -36.53
N ILE A 93 -26.41 -35.27 -36.02
CA ILE A 93 -27.72 -35.80 -35.58
C ILE A 93 -28.81 -34.88 -36.13
N THR A 94 -29.80 -35.44 -36.82
CA THR A 94 -30.89 -34.70 -37.48
C THR A 94 -32.13 -34.64 -36.58
N PRO A 95 -32.76 -33.46 -36.38
CA PRO A 95 -34.04 -33.36 -35.68
C PRO A 95 -35.23 -33.66 -36.60
N GLN A 96 -36.33 -34.20 -36.05
CA GLN A 96 -37.66 -34.13 -36.65
C GLN A 96 -38.71 -33.63 -35.64
N PRO A 97 -39.79 -32.95 -36.10
CA PRO A 97 -40.71 -32.21 -35.23
C PRO A 97 -42.04 -32.93 -34.99
N GLN A 98 -42.68 -32.66 -33.84
CA GLN A 98 -44.12 -32.93 -33.62
C GLN A 98 -44.83 -31.76 -32.91
N GLN A 99 -46.16 -31.80 -32.94
CA GLN A 99 -47.07 -30.65 -32.76
C GLN A 99 -47.67 -30.53 -31.34
N PRO A 100 -48.29 -29.37 -30.99
CA PRO A 100 -48.81 -29.09 -29.65
C PRO A 100 -50.28 -29.55 -29.41
N TYR A 101 -50.86 -29.11 -28.28
CA TYR A 101 -52.22 -29.33 -27.74
C TYR A 101 -52.44 -30.61 -26.92
N PRO A 102 -53.43 -30.64 -25.98
CA PRO A 102 -53.94 -29.59 -25.10
C PRO A 102 -53.98 -30.02 -23.61
N TYR A 103 -54.44 -29.17 -22.67
CA TYR A 103 -54.53 -29.52 -21.24
C TYR A 103 -55.79 -28.97 -20.54
N SER A 104 -56.64 -29.87 -19.97
CA SER A 104 -57.72 -29.63 -18.97
C SER A 104 -58.63 -30.87 -18.83
N PRO A 105 -59.45 -31.03 -17.77
CA PRO A 105 -59.27 -30.62 -16.37
C PRO A 105 -59.78 -31.64 -15.31
N GLY A 106 -59.53 -31.35 -14.01
CA GLY A 106 -60.18 -31.99 -12.84
C GLY A 106 -59.46 -33.24 -12.29
N GLY A 107 -59.46 -33.54 -10.99
CA GLY A 107 -60.04 -32.93 -9.78
C GLY A 107 -59.88 -33.93 -8.61
N TYR A 108 -60.02 -33.66 -7.31
CA TYR A 108 -60.43 -32.53 -6.45
C TYR A 108 -59.80 -32.79 -5.04
N ALA A 109 -59.63 -31.91 -4.06
CA ALA A 109 -59.79 -30.45 -3.86
C ALA A 109 -58.94 -30.02 -2.64
N GLN A 110 -59.02 -28.75 -2.20
CA GLN A 110 -58.57 -28.30 -0.87
C GLN A 110 -59.60 -27.37 -0.20
N PRO A 111 -59.77 -27.40 1.14
CA PRO A 111 -60.52 -26.40 1.88
C PRO A 111 -59.72 -25.11 2.09
N GLN A 112 -60.42 -23.96 2.16
CA GLN A 112 -59.83 -22.67 2.49
C GLN A 112 -59.70 -22.49 4.02
N HIS A 113 -58.64 -21.80 4.48
CA HIS A 113 -58.57 -21.25 5.84
C HIS A 113 -57.97 -19.82 5.82
N PRO A 114 -58.30 -18.98 6.82
CA PRO A 114 -58.23 -17.52 6.68
C PRO A 114 -56.91 -16.89 7.13
N SER A 115 -56.69 -15.66 6.67
CA SER A 115 -55.58 -14.79 7.06
C SER A 115 -55.49 -14.57 8.57
N PHE A 116 -54.33 -14.88 9.17
CA PHE A 116 -54.00 -14.52 10.54
C PHE A 116 -52.79 -13.57 10.59
N VAL A 117 -52.98 -12.41 11.23
CA VAL A 117 -51.89 -11.48 11.56
C VAL A 117 -51.32 -11.89 12.92
N ALA A 118 -50.05 -12.29 12.95
CA ALA A 118 -49.34 -12.67 14.17
C ALA A 118 -48.41 -11.53 14.63
N GLN A 119 -48.48 -11.19 15.91
CA GLN A 119 -47.95 -9.96 16.51
C GLN A 119 -46.42 -9.98 16.70
N SER A 120 -45.78 -8.82 16.57
CA SER A 120 -44.46 -8.57 17.18
C SER A 120 -44.59 -8.50 18.71
N PRO A 121 -43.55 -8.88 19.49
CA PRO A 121 -43.62 -8.84 20.95
C PRO A 121 -43.81 -7.41 21.49
N GLN A 122 -44.81 -7.21 22.35
CA GLN A 122 -44.95 -5.97 23.11
C GLN A 122 -44.03 -6.00 24.35
N LEU A 123 -43.24 -4.95 24.52
CA LEU A 123 -42.58 -4.65 25.80
C LEU A 123 -43.63 -4.16 26.81
N PRO A 124 -43.42 -4.37 28.13
CA PRO A 124 -44.42 -4.00 29.13
C PRO A 124 -44.65 -2.48 29.16
N PRO A 125 -45.90 -2.02 29.37
CA PRO A 125 -46.22 -0.60 29.42
C PRO A 125 -45.55 0.05 30.65
N TYR A 126 -44.78 1.11 30.42
CA TYR A 126 -44.24 1.93 31.50
C TYR A 126 -45.40 2.70 32.17
N ASN A 127 -45.40 2.76 33.50
CA ASN A 127 -46.57 3.19 34.27
C ASN A 127 -46.82 4.70 34.15
N SER A 128 -47.73 5.09 33.25
CA SER A 128 -47.94 6.47 32.83
C SER A 128 -48.86 7.25 33.79
N ASN A 129 -48.31 7.73 34.91
CA ASN A 129 -49.00 8.67 35.80
C ASN A 129 -48.16 9.86 36.29
N GLU A 130 -46.91 10.01 35.84
CA GLU A 130 -46.24 11.31 35.83
C GLU A 130 -46.48 12.02 34.49
N VAL A 131 -47.36 13.02 34.49
CA VAL A 131 -47.49 13.93 33.35
C VAL A 131 -46.27 14.84 33.35
N VAL A 132 -45.25 14.50 32.56
CA VAL A 132 -44.08 15.38 32.36
C VAL A 132 -44.51 16.60 31.56
N THR A 133 -44.90 17.64 32.30
CA THR A 133 -45.38 18.94 31.79
C THR A 133 -44.27 19.78 31.19
N TYR A 134 -43.00 19.55 31.56
CA TYR A 134 -41.87 20.38 31.15
C TYR A 134 -41.04 19.73 30.03
N VAL A 135 -41.09 20.31 28.84
CA VAL A 135 -40.26 19.94 27.68
C VAL A 135 -39.12 20.93 27.55
N THR A 136 -37.89 20.43 27.36
CA THR A 136 -36.73 21.31 27.14
C THR A 136 -36.53 21.54 25.64
N PRO A 137 -36.45 22.79 25.15
CA PRO A 137 -36.08 23.09 23.76
C PRO A 137 -34.71 22.48 23.39
N LEU A 138 -34.57 22.00 22.16
CA LEU A 138 -33.39 21.23 21.72
C LEU A 138 -32.08 22.05 21.69
N ASP A 139 -32.18 23.37 21.60
CA ASP A 139 -31.11 24.37 21.69
C ASP A 139 -30.74 24.73 23.14
N GLN A 140 -31.60 24.40 24.11
CA GLN A 140 -31.43 24.69 25.55
C GLN A 140 -30.99 23.45 26.36
N LEU A 141 -30.62 22.36 25.69
CA LEU A 141 -30.14 21.14 26.36
C LEU A 141 -28.74 21.33 26.96
N GLY A 142 -28.59 20.88 28.22
CA GLY A 142 -27.35 20.97 29.00
C GLY A 142 -26.36 19.83 28.75
N ASP A 143 -25.96 19.13 29.81
CA ASP A 143 -25.13 17.90 29.76
C ASP A 143 -25.84 16.67 30.36
N HIS A 144 -27.09 16.85 30.80
CA HIS A 144 -27.89 15.83 31.49
C HIS A 144 -29.12 15.45 30.66
N PRO A 145 -29.66 14.24 30.85
CA PRO A 145 -30.95 13.85 30.30
C PRO A 145 -32.05 14.87 30.59
N LYS A 146 -32.88 15.11 29.57
CA LYS A 146 -34.08 15.96 29.60
C LYS A 146 -35.13 15.40 28.66
N PHE A 147 -36.40 15.61 29.00
CA PHE A 147 -37.52 15.31 28.12
C PHE A 147 -37.61 16.32 26.98
N VAL A 148 -37.75 15.80 25.76
CA VAL A 148 -37.89 16.56 24.52
C VAL A 148 -39.02 15.97 23.69
N ASP A 149 -39.69 16.80 22.90
CA ASP A 149 -40.57 16.33 21.84
C ASP A 149 -39.70 16.05 20.60
N CYS A 150 -39.49 14.77 20.27
CA CYS A 150 -38.50 14.36 19.29
C CYS A 150 -38.97 14.65 17.86
N PRO A 151 -38.21 15.42 17.03
CA PRO A 151 -38.66 15.79 15.69
C PRO A 151 -38.73 14.59 14.72
N PHE A 152 -37.93 13.56 14.94
CA PHE A 152 -37.87 12.38 14.08
C PHE A 152 -39.06 11.43 14.27
N CYS A 153 -39.38 11.06 15.51
CA CYS A 153 -40.47 10.13 15.81
C CYS A 153 -41.76 10.79 16.33
N ARG A 154 -41.77 12.11 16.54
CA ARG A 154 -42.90 12.91 17.06
C ARG A 154 -43.49 12.44 18.40
N HIS A 155 -42.70 11.72 19.19
CA HIS A 155 -43.05 11.32 20.55
C HIS A 155 -42.24 12.12 21.57
N ARG A 156 -42.85 12.39 22.73
CA ARG A 156 -42.14 12.89 23.91
C ARG A 156 -41.27 11.79 24.48
N ALA A 157 -39.98 12.06 24.65
CA ALA A 157 -39.01 11.08 25.13
C ALA A 157 -37.90 11.75 25.93
N GLU A 158 -37.33 11.03 26.90
CA GLU A 158 -36.10 11.48 27.55
C GLU A 158 -34.90 11.36 26.58
N THR A 159 -33.95 12.28 26.70
CA THR A 159 -32.71 12.24 25.91
C THR A 159 -31.59 11.50 26.61
N ARG A 160 -31.12 10.41 26.00
CA ARG A 160 -29.88 9.72 26.39
C ARG A 160 -28.68 10.53 25.93
N VAL A 161 -27.87 11.01 26.87
CA VAL A 161 -26.66 11.79 26.59
C VAL A 161 -25.47 10.86 26.33
N LYS A 162 -24.75 11.08 25.25
CA LYS A 162 -23.47 10.42 24.94
C LYS A 162 -22.38 11.51 24.79
N LYS A 163 -21.26 11.34 25.50
CA LYS A 163 -20.03 12.13 25.28
C LYS A 163 -19.23 11.48 24.15
N ILE A 164 -18.86 12.24 23.13
CA ILE A 164 -18.18 11.75 21.92
C ILE A 164 -16.82 12.45 21.81
N SER A 165 -15.73 11.72 21.53
CA SER A 165 -14.39 12.28 21.30
C SER A 165 -14.41 13.35 20.20
N SER A 166 -13.66 14.44 20.39
CA SER A 166 -13.43 15.45 19.35
C SER A 166 -12.06 15.28 18.69
N LYS A 167 -11.81 16.03 17.61
CA LYS A 167 -10.47 16.20 17.03
C LYS A 167 -9.42 16.56 18.10
N MET A 168 -9.76 17.37 19.11
CA MET A 168 -8.84 17.71 20.20
C MET A 168 -8.69 16.62 21.27
N THR A 169 -9.65 15.71 21.44
CA THR A 169 -9.44 14.48 22.22
C THR A 169 -8.35 13.64 21.56
N HIS A 170 -8.41 13.47 20.24
CA HIS A 170 -7.42 12.74 19.46
C HIS A 170 -6.04 13.43 19.50
N VAL A 171 -5.96 14.76 19.34
CA VAL A 171 -4.69 15.51 19.47
C VAL A 171 -4.08 15.33 20.86
N SER A 172 -4.85 15.48 21.95
CA SER A 172 -4.35 15.25 23.30
C SER A 172 -3.87 13.80 23.51
N ALA A 173 -4.56 12.82 22.95
CA ALA A 173 -4.17 11.41 23.02
C ALA A 173 -2.88 11.13 22.24
N THR A 174 -2.70 11.75 21.06
CA THR A 174 -1.43 11.67 20.32
C THR A 174 -0.28 12.32 21.12
N VAL A 175 -0.51 13.50 21.71
CA VAL A 175 0.51 14.21 22.49
C VAL A 175 0.95 13.43 23.74
N LEU A 176 0.01 12.89 24.53
CA LEU A 176 0.34 12.06 25.69
C LEU A 176 0.82 10.65 25.29
N GLY A 177 0.44 10.17 24.11
CA GLY A 177 0.99 8.94 23.52
C GLY A 177 2.49 9.02 23.21
N PHE A 178 3.05 10.22 23.01
CA PHE A 178 4.50 10.41 22.86
C PHE A 178 5.29 10.23 24.17
N THR A 179 4.65 10.27 25.34
CA THR A 179 5.34 10.03 26.64
C THR A 179 5.18 8.59 27.10
N THR A 180 3.98 8.01 27.00
CA THR A 180 3.72 6.59 27.30
C THR A 180 2.54 6.04 26.49
N ILE A 181 2.55 4.73 26.21
CA ILE A 181 1.40 4.04 25.59
C ILE A 181 0.13 4.19 26.46
N ALA A 182 0.27 4.16 27.79
CA ALA A 182 -0.83 4.43 28.72
C ALA A 182 -1.36 5.88 28.60
N GLY A 183 -0.48 6.85 28.37
CA GLY A 183 -0.83 8.26 28.17
C GLY A 183 -1.78 8.48 26.99
N ALA A 184 -1.69 7.68 25.92
CA ALA A 184 -2.63 7.74 24.81
C ALA A 184 -4.07 7.38 25.20
N ALA A 185 -4.27 6.53 26.22
CA ALA A 185 -5.59 6.16 26.70
C ALA A 185 -6.24 7.23 27.61
N VAL A 186 -5.43 8.05 28.30
CA VAL A 186 -5.90 8.99 29.34
C VAL A 186 -6.94 9.99 28.81
N PRO A 187 -6.76 10.68 27.66
CA PRO A 187 -7.76 11.62 27.15
C PRO A 187 -9.08 10.97 26.73
N TYR A 188 -9.06 9.72 26.27
CA TYR A 188 -10.27 8.98 25.93
C TYR A 188 -11.01 8.50 27.19
N ALA A 189 -10.29 7.89 28.15
CA ALA A 189 -10.86 7.42 29.41
C ALA A 189 -11.42 8.58 30.25
N GLY A 190 -10.67 9.69 30.35
CA GLY A 190 -11.09 10.92 30.99
C GLY A 190 -12.11 11.75 30.19
N LYS A 191 -12.50 11.32 28.98
CA LYS A 191 -13.43 12.02 28.06
C LYS A 191 -13.03 13.48 27.79
N TRP A 192 -11.73 13.76 27.78
CA TRP A 192 -11.18 15.10 27.57
C TRP A 192 -11.64 15.68 26.23
N HIS A 193 -11.92 16.99 26.20
CA HIS A 193 -12.30 17.72 24.99
C HIS A 193 -13.50 17.12 24.22
N SER A 194 -14.42 16.42 24.89
CA SER A 194 -15.53 15.71 24.24
C SER A 194 -16.72 16.59 23.88
N HIS A 195 -17.41 16.23 22.79
CA HIS A 195 -18.71 16.75 22.37
C HIS A 195 -19.84 16.17 23.24
N THR A 196 -20.91 16.93 23.49
CA THR A 196 -22.15 16.45 24.12
C THR A 196 -23.19 16.20 23.05
N ALA A 197 -23.72 14.97 22.93
CA ALA A 197 -24.76 14.63 21.98
C ALA A 197 -25.97 13.97 22.67
N HIS A 198 -27.18 14.43 22.31
CA HIS A 198 -28.44 13.92 22.85
C HIS A 198 -29.11 13.00 21.82
N TYR A 199 -29.57 11.84 22.29
CA TYR A 199 -30.26 10.82 21.50
C TYR A 199 -31.65 10.58 22.09
N CYS A 200 -32.69 10.51 21.27
CA CYS A 200 -34.05 10.20 21.72
C CYS A 200 -34.12 8.76 22.27
N SER A 201 -34.61 8.54 23.50
CA SER A 201 -34.70 7.19 24.06
C SER A 201 -35.64 6.25 23.29
N ASN A 202 -36.65 6.81 22.61
CA ASN A 202 -37.67 6.05 21.88
C ASN A 202 -37.23 5.58 20.48
N CYS A 203 -36.37 6.32 19.78
CA CYS A 203 -35.97 6.01 18.39
C CYS A 203 -34.46 6.06 18.10
N ASP A 204 -33.63 6.26 19.13
CA ASP A 204 -32.16 6.46 19.12
C ASP A 204 -31.62 7.44 18.05
N HIS A 205 -32.47 8.33 17.52
CA HIS A 205 -32.02 9.40 16.65
C HIS A 205 -31.36 10.52 17.46
N LYS A 206 -30.24 11.05 16.94
CA LYS A 206 -29.48 12.14 17.55
C LYS A 206 -30.18 13.47 17.33
N VAL A 207 -30.84 13.99 18.36
CA VAL A 207 -31.70 15.20 18.32
C VAL A 207 -30.96 16.52 18.54
N ALA A 208 -29.79 16.49 19.17
CA ALA A 208 -28.97 17.69 19.37
C ALA A 208 -27.48 17.35 19.59
N ILE A 209 -26.59 18.30 19.30
CA ILE A 209 -25.16 18.19 19.59
C ILE A 209 -24.51 19.55 19.91
N ARG A 210 -23.75 19.61 21.01
CA ARG A 210 -22.83 20.71 21.33
C ARG A 210 -21.42 20.27 20.99
N LYS A 211 -20.82 20.93 19.99
CA LYS A 211 -19.38 20.76 19.66
C LYS A 211 -18.55 21.23 20.86
N TRP A 212 -17.41 20.58 21.08
CA TRP A 212 -16.45 21.01 22.09
C TRP A 212 -15.87 22.38 21.69
N GLY A 213 -15.63 23.25 22.68
CA GLY A 213 -15.26 24.65 22.46
C GLY A 213 -16.44 25.58 22.13
N SER A 214 -17.67 25.06 21.99
CA SER A 214 -18.87 25.87 21.79
C SER A 214 -19.79 25.85 23.03
N SER A 215 -20.38 27.01 23.33
CA SER A 215 -21.42 27.18 24.35
C SER A 215 -22.82 26.79 23.85
N GLN A 216 -23.05 26.80 22.53
CA GLN A 216 -24.38 26.59 21.94
C GLN A 216 -24.64 25.11 21.60
N MET A 217 -25.78 24.58 22.03
CA MET A 217 -26.28 23.28 21.58
C MET A 217 -26.94 23.44 20.21
N LYS A 218 -26.46 22.71 19.19
CA LYS A 218 -27.09 22.73 17.86
C LYS A 218 -28.21 21.67 17.80
N PRO A 219 -29.49 22.06 17.62
CA PRO A 219 -30.57 21.12 17.38
C PRO A 219 -30.42 20.44 16.00
N LEU A 220 -30.95 19.23 15.86
CA LEU A 220 -30.90 18.42 14.65
C LEU A 220 -32.31 17.85 14.38
N GLY A 221 -32.87 18.12 13.18
CA GLY A 221 -34.12 17.50 12.76
C GLY A 221 -35.24 18.41 12.25
N THR A 222 -34.97 19.62 11.76
CA THR A 222 -35.91 20.33 10.86
C THR A 222 -35.16 21.24 9.90
N PRO A 223 -35.62 21.41 8.64
CA PRO A 223 -35.09 22.43 7.72
C PRO A 223 -35.30 23.85 8.26
N ASP A 224 -34.41 24.77 7.90
CA ASP A 224 -34.42 26.12 8.47
C ASP A 224 -35.65 26.97 8.08
N TYR A 225 -36.38 26.61 7.01
CA TYR A 225 -37.60 27.32 6.55
C TYR A 225 -38.83 27.19 7.47
N LEU A 226 -38.75 26.41 8.56
CA LEU A 226 -39.86 26.19 9.51
C LEU A 226 -39.72 26.94 10.85
N ARG A 227 -38.84 27.95 10.94
CA ARG A 227 -38.61 28.69 12.20
C ARG A 227 -39.32 30.05 12.33
N GLU A 228 -39.97 30.54 11.29
CA GLU A 228 -40.58 31.89 11.32
C GLU A 228 -42.04 31.86 11.80
N VAL A 229 -42.22 31.92 13.13
CA VAL A 229 -43.45 32.44 13.75
C VAL A 229 -43.04 33.39 14.88
N PRO A 230 -43.19 34.73 14.73
CA PRO A 230 -42.87 35.67 15.80
C PRO A 230 -43.94 35.61 16.92
N PRO A 231 -43.56 35.75 18.20
CA PRO A 231 -44.52 35.75 19.30
C PRO A 231 -45.33 37.06 19.35
N PRO A 232 -46.62 37.02 19.72
CA PRO A 232 -47.41 38.23 19.99
C PRO A 232 -46.90 38.98 21.23
N ALA A 233 -47.08 40.30 21.26
CA ALA A 233 -46.30 41.18 22.14
C ALA A 233 -47.06 41.72 23.38
N ARG A 234 -46.50 41.43 24.57
CA ARG A 234 -46.60 42.22 25.84
C ARG A 234 -48.00 42.29 26.50
N PRO A 235 -48.13 42.53 27.83
CA PRO A 235 -47.59 43.70 28.58
C PRO A 235 -46.46 43.39 29.57
N LEU A 236 -45.94 44.45 30.20
CA LEU A 236 -45.00 44.43 31.33
C LEU A 236 -45.76 44.72 32.65
N VAL A 237 -45.38 44.05 33.74
CA VAL A 237 -45.67 44.46 35.14
C VAL A 237 -44.40 44.23 35.98
N GLU A 238 -44.30 44.95 37.11
CA GLU A 238 -43.05 45.45 37.69
C GLU A 238 -42.30 44.52 38.67
N LYS A 239 -41.17 45.03 39.17
CA LYS A 239 -40.29 44.46 40.21
C LYS A 239 -41.05 44.21 41.52
N TYR A 240 -40.54 43.29 42.35
CA TYR A 240 -40.28 43.60 43.76
C TYR A 240 -39.06 42.85 44.32
N ILE A 241 -38.65 43.27 45.51
CA ILE A 241 -37.44 42.93 46.31
C ILE A 241 -37.84 41.76 47.27
N ASN A 242 -37.00 40.82 47.71
CA ASN A 242 -35.84 41.03 48.59
C ASN A 242 -34.86 39.82 48.69
N LEU A 243 -33.76 40.02 49.43
CA LEU A 243 -32.95 38.98 50.09
C LEU A 243 -33.80 38.26 51.19
N ASP A 244 -33.45 37.09 51.76
CA ASP A 244 -32.15 36.60 52.24
C ASP A 244 -32.02 35.06 52.12
N ASP A 245 -30.79 34.53 51.99
CA ASP A 245 -30.12 33.90 53.15
C ASP A 245 -28.60 33.70 52.94
N CYS A 246 -27.90 33.47 54.06
CA CYS A 246 -26.48 33.60 54.30
C CYS A 246 -25.58 32.59 53.58
N PHE A 247 -24.36 33.04 53.20
CA PHE A 247 -23.17 32.18 53.31
C PHE A 247 -21.93 32.98 53.74
N VAL A 248 -21.33 32.58 54.87
CA VAL A 248 -20.09 33.17 55.40
C VAL A 248 -18.89 32.49 54.75
N CYS A 249 -17.90 33.29 54.34
CA CYS A 249 -16.64 32.81 53.77
C CYS A 249 -15.46 33.16 54.68
N LYS A 250 -14.54 32.22 54.92
CA LYS A 250 -13.10 32.51 54.95
C LYS A 250 -12.21 31.28 54.83
N SER A 251 -11.05 31.51 54.23
CA SER A 251 -9.93 30.59 53.99
C SER A 251 -8.96 30.53 55.18
N HIS A 252 -8.10 29.51 55.23
CA HIS A 252 -6.65 29.73 55.45
C HIS A 252 -5.77 28.60 54.91
N ARG A 253 -4.50 28.91 54.58
CA ARG A 253 -3.41 27.94 54.36
C ARG A 253 -2.65 27.70 55.67
N ALA A 254 -2.03 26.52 55.77
CA ALA A 254 -0.85 26.23 56.58
C ALA A 254 -0.06 25.07 55.94
N ASP A 255 1.21 24.88 56.33
CA ASP A 255 2.21 24.10 55.57
C ASP A 255 2.72 22.83 56.29
N SER A 256 3.55 22.06 55.56
CA SER A 256 4.73 21.27 56.01
C SER A 256 4.67 19.79 56.46
N TYR A 257 5.54 19.01 55.79
CA TYR A 257 6.47 17.95 56.27
C TYR A 257 6.06 16.51 56.70
N SER A 258 6.80 15.55 56.11
CA SER A 258 7.30 14.27 56.68
C SER A 258 6.33 13.07 56.85
N PHE A 259 6.73 11.78 56.79
CA PHE A 259 8.03 11.11 56.51
C PHE A 259 7.88 9.60 56.11
N ILE A 260 8.95 9.00 55.57
CA ILE A 260 9.33 7.54 55.55
C ILE A 260 8.49 6.49 54.77
N GLY A 261 9.22 5.51 54.17
CA GLY A 261 8.66 4.26 53.60
C GLY A 261 9.62 3.43 52.72
N MET A 262 10.74 2.93 53.26
CA MET A 262 11.71 2.07 52.51
C MET A 262 11.36 0.57 52.57
N LEU A 263 11.86 -0.24 51.61
CA LEU A 263 12.43 -1.61 51.74
C LEU A 263 12.96 -2.09 50.35
N PRO A 264 13.79 -3.16 50.21
CA PRO A 264 15.10 -2.99 49.56
C PRO A 264 15.50 -4.03 48.48
N SER A 265 16.69 -3.83 47.91
CA SER A 265 17.43 -4.77 47.05
C SER A 265 18.17 -5.87 47.84
N LEU A 266 18.49 -6.99 47.20
CA LEU A 266 19.55 -7.93 47.66
C LEU A 266 20.17 -8.71 46.47
N VAL A 267 21.45 -9.07 46.60
CA VAL A 267 22.29 -9.78 45.60
C VAL A 267 23.29 -10.68 46.34
N GLY A 268 23.63 -11.88 45.84
CA GLY A 268 24.61 -12.80 46.46
C GLY A 268 24.99 -14.01 45.59
N CYS A 269 26.19 -14.58 45.81
CA CYS A 269 26.86 -15.61 44.98
C CYS A 269 28.00 -16.30 45.78
N LEU A 270 28.67 -17.39 45.36
CA LEU A 270 28.74 -18.14 44.08
C LEU A 270 28.49 -19.67 44.38
N HIS A 271 29.16 -20.77 43.98
CA HIS A 271 30.40 -21.10 43.21
C HIS A 271 30.38 -22.56 42.65
N SER A 272 30.80 -22.71 41.39
CA SER A 272 31.72 -23.75 40.81
C SER A 272 31.72 -25.24 41.23
N THR A 273 31.60 -26.16 40.25
CA THR A 273 32.71 -27.02 39.76
C THR A 273 32.33 -27.81 38.49
N SER A 274 33.32 -28.42 37.80
CA SER A 274 33.19 -29.26 36.56
C SER A 274 34.25 -30.40 36.58
N PRO A 275 34.29 -31.40 35.66
CA PRO A 275 34.76 -31.22 34.27
C PRO A 275 34.16 -32.19 33.19
N THR A 276 34.75 -32.21 31.98
CA THR A 276 34.46 -33.09 30.82
C THR A 276 35.43 -34.30 30.72
N PRO A 277 35.37 -35.14 29.65
CA PRO A 277 36.30 -34.96 28.52
C PRO A 277 35.75 -35.34 27.11
N GLU A 278 36.63 -35.28 26.09
CA GLU A 278 36.38 -35.47 24.64
C GLU A 278 36.74 -36.89 24.10
N LEU A 279 36.43 -37.17 22.82
CA LEU A 279 37.35 -37.90 21.91
C LEU A 279 37.09 -37.57 20.41
N VAL A 280 38.06 -37.86 19.53
CA VAL A 280 38.08 -37.46 18.10
C VAL A 280 38.80 -38.53 17.24
N LEU A 281 38.41 -38.71 15.95
CA LEU A 281 39.28 -38.88 14.74
C LEU A 281 38.82 -39.92 13.67
N TYR A 282 39.07 -39.56 12.39
CA TYR A 282 39.12 -40.37 11.14
C TYR A 282 37.86 -41.21 10.72
N GLY A 283 37.62 -41.49 9.44
CA GLY A 283 38.24 -40.96 8.21
C GLY A 283 37.98 -41.82 6.95
N SER A 284 37.44 -41.21 5.88
CA SER A 284 37.50 -41.58 4.44
C SER A 284 37.22 -43.03 3.95
N VAL A 285 36.37 -43.17 2.92
CA VAL A 285 36.66 -43.74 1.57
C VAL A 285 35.35 -44.07 0.83
N SER A 286 35.29 -43.77 -0.47
CA SER A 286 34.19 -44.13 -1.37
C SER A 286 34.51 -45.40 -2.16
N PHE A 287 33.52 -46.27 -2.40
CA PHE A 287 33.63 -47.36 -3.37
C PHE A 287 32.58 -47.23 -4.47
N HIS A 288 33.03 -47.07 -5.72
CA HIS A 288 32.23 -47.40 -6.90
C HIS A 288 32.27 -48.92 -7.11
N PHE A 289 31.10 -49.54 -7.30
CA PHE A 289 31.00 -50.81 -8.00
C PHE A 289 30.45 -50.55 -9.40
N SER A 290 31.28 -50.80 -10.41
CA SER A 290 30.87 -50.83 -11.82
C SER A 290 30.76 -52.27 -12.27
N THR A 291 29.56 -52.69 -12.64
CA THR A 291 29.29 -54.03 -13.18
C THR A 291 28.37 -53.94 -14.39
N THR A 292 28.95 -53.87 -15.58
CA THR A 292 28.25 -54.08 -16.84
C THR A 292 27.99 -55.57 -17.07
N PRO A 293 26.80 -55.94 -17.57
CA PRO A 293 26.64 -57.12 -18.40
C PRO A 293 26.06 -56.76 -19.77
N THR A 294 26.79 -57.07 -20.84
CA THR A 294 26.32 -56.98 -22.22
C THR A 294 25.87 -58.35 -22.73
N SER A 295 24.60 -58.50 -23.16
CA SER A 295 24.25 -59.39 -24.29
C SER A 295 22.79 -59.23 -24.75
N HIS A 296 22.60 -59.36 -26.06
CA HIS A 296 21.34 -59.16 -26.80
C HIS A 296 20.25 -60.21 -26.55
N THR A 297 18.99 -59.83 -26.78
CA THR A 297 18.04 -60.63 -27.60
C THR A 297 16.94 -59.72 -28.21
N ALA A 298 16.12 -60.24 -29.12
CA ALA A 298 15.35 -59.47 -30.13
C ALA A 298 13.86 -59.20 -29.76
N PRO A 299 13.13 -58.32 -30.48
CA PRO A 299 11.83 -57.74 -30.04
C PRO A 299 10.59 -58.56 -30.46
N PRO A 300 9.39 -58.22 -29.96
CA PRO A 300 8.43 -57.48 -30.83
C PRO A 300 7.51 -56.47 -30.08
N SER A 301 6.40 -56.07 -30.73
CA SER A 301 5.25 -55.27 -30.24
C SER A 301 5.47 -53.78 -29.90
N SER A 302 6.00 -53.02 -30.87
CA SER A 302 5.86 -51.56 -30.90
C SER A 302 4.44 -51.13 -31.32
N SER A 303 3.56 -50.81 -30.36
CA SER A 303 2.32 -50.03 -30.61
C SER A 303 1.60 -49.49 -29.37
N LEU A 304 1.75 -50.13 -28.20
CA LEU A 304 0.93 -49.80 -27.01
C LEU A 304 1.61 -48.93 -25.93
N HIS A 305 2.94 -48.78 -25.93
CA HIS A 305 3.64 -48.01 -24.89
C HIS A 305 3.69 -46.48 -25.12
N THR A 306 3.40 -46.00 -26.33
CA THR A 306 3.49 -44.56 -26.67
C THR A 306 2.39 -43.69 -26.03
N LEU A 307 1.39 -44.31 -25.39
CA LEU A 307 0.33 -43.62 -24.63
C LEU A 307 0.49 -43.73 -23.11
N ALA A 308 1.57 -44.35 -22.62
CA ALA A 308 1.80 -44.64 -21.20
C ALA A 308 3.11 -44.01 -20.65
N ALA A 309 3.59 -42.93 -21.29
CA ALA A 309 4.87 -42.30 -20.97
C ALA A 309 4.80 -40.75 -20.98
N MET A 310 3.67 -40.19 -20.56
CA MET A 310 3.53 -38.80 -20.12
C MET A 310 2.72 -38.74 -18.81
N GLU A 311 3.18 -39.48 -17.79
CA GLU A 311 2.81 -39.13 -16.42
C GLU A 311 3.47 -37.78 -16.10
N GLU A 312 2.68 -36.70 -16.04
CA GLU A 312 3.16 -35.42 -15.49
C GLU A 312 3.59 -35.66 -14.05
N SER A 313 4.88 -35.50 -13.76
CA SER A 313 5.43 -35.77 -12.43
C SER A 313 4.77 -34.86 -11.39
N THR A 314 3.84 -35.42 -10.63
CA THR A 314 2.93 -34.66 -9.76
C THR A 314 3.53 -34.55 -8.36
N GLU A 315 4.02 -33.35 -8.01
CA GLU A 315 4.64 -33.07 -6.70
C GLU A 315 3.57 -32.54 -5.72
N HIS A 316 3.36 -33.23 -4.58
CA HIS A 316 2.37 -32.88 -3.55
C HIS A 316 3.01 -32.16 -2.35
N HIS A 317 2.37 -31.09 -1.87
CA HIS A 317 2.80 -30.33 -0.68
C HIS A 317 1.61 -29.85 0.17
N ASP A 318 1.84 -29.52 1.44
CA ASP A 318 0.84 -28.80 2.23
C ASP A 318 0.72 -27.35 1.76
N ILE A 319 1.85 -26.70 1.49
CA ILE A 319 1.90 -25.27 1.17
C ILE A 319 2.81 -25.04 -0.04
N LEU A 320 2.35 -24.28 -1.03
CA LEU A 320 3.15 -23.87 -2.17
C LEU A 320 3.39 -22.35 -2.12
N VAL A 321 4.66 -21.94 -2.08
CA VAL A 321 5.04 -20.52 -2.09
C VAL A 321 5.50 -20.15 -3.51
N ILE A 322 4.97 -19.06 -4.08
CA ILE A 322 5.32 -18.63 -5.45
C ILE A 322 6.19 -17.37 -5.39
N GLY A 323 7.44 -17.46 -5.84
CA GLY A 323 8.46 -16.41 -5.87
C GLY A 323 9.45 -16.49 -4.69
N ALA A 324 10.75 -16.55 -4.99
CA ALA A 324 11.87 -16.54 -4.04
C ALA A 324 12.47 -15.13 -3.84
N GLY A 325 11.66 -14.08 -4.02
CA GLY A 325 11.99 -12.73 -3.58
C GLY A 325 11.90 -12.57 -2.05
N LEU A 326 12.24 -11.37 -1.57
CA LEU A 326 12.23 -10.98 -0.14
C LEU A 326 10.97 -11.42 0.65
N SER A 327 9.78 -11.31 0.04
CA SER A 327 8.51 -11.80 0.61
C SER A 327 8.47 -13.33 0.79
N GLY A 328 8.95 -14.09 -0.19
CA GLY A 328 8.94 -15.55 -0.18
C GLY A 328 9.95 -16.12 0.80
N ILE A 329 11.16 -15.56 0.83
CA ILE A 329 12.21 -15.94 1.78
C ILE A 329 11.76 -15.66 3.22
N ASN A 330 11.12 -14.51 3.48
CA ASN A 330 10.54 -14.24 4.80
C ASN A 330 9.40 -15.22 5.15
N THR A 331 8.50 -15.49 4.18
CA THR A 331 7.37 -16.42 4.38
C THR A 331 7.85 -17.82 4.75
N ALA A 332 8.85 -18.34 4.04
CA ALA A 332 9.46 -19.65 4.30
C ALA A 332 10.13 -19.72 5.68
N HIS A 333 10.80 -18.66 6.11
CA HIS A 333 11.35 -18.58 7.47
C HIS A 333 10.26 -18.57 8.55
N VAL A 334 9.16 -17.83 8.34
CA VAL A 334 8.02 -17.84 9.27
C VAL A 334 7.29 -19.20 9.26
N LEU A 335 7.24 -19.91 8.12
CA LEU A 335 6.77 -21.29 8.04
C LEU A 335 7.64 -22.21 8.90
N ASN A 336 8.97 -22.21 8.71
CA ASN A 336 9.90 -23.00 9.53
C ASN A 336 9.73 -22.72 11.04
N GLN A 337 9.53 -21.46 11.43
CA GLN A 337 9.32 -21.08 12.84
C GLN A 337 7.97 -21.52 13.43
N ARG A 338 6.91 -21.64 12.62
CA ARG A 338 5.53 -21.71 13.13
C ARG A 338 4.76 -22.96 12.72
N LEU A 339 5.08 -23.56 11.59
CA LEU A 339 4.49 -24.79 11.05
C LEU A 339 5.60 -25.77 10.61
N PRO A 340 6.59 -26.12 11.47
CA PRO A 340 7.73 -26.94 11.10
C PRO A 340 7.35 -28.37 10.64
N HIS A 341 6.13 -28.81 10.95
CA HIS A 341 5.55 -30.09 10.53
C HIS A 341 4.91 -30.06 9.14
N ARG A 342 4.75 -28.90 8.50
CA ARG A 342 4.13 -28.77 7.17
C ARG A 342 5.16 -28.82 6.05
N SER A 343 4.88 -29.63 5.04
CA SER A 343 5.67 -29.73 3.81
C SER A 343 5.42 -28.51 2.92
N TYR A 344 6.49 -27.91 2.40
CA TYR A 344 6.38 -26.82 1.44
C TYR A 344 7.58 -26.77 0.49
N THR A 345 7.36 -26.14 -0.66
CA THR A 345 8.41 -25.71 -1.60
C THR A 345 8.12 -24.28 -2.10
N ILE A 346 9.16 -23.63 -2.63
CA ILE A 346 9.13 -22.28 -3.17
C ILE A 346 9.42 -22.39 -4.67
N LEU A 347 8.47 -22.02 -5.54
CA LEU A 347 8.69 -22.00 -6.99
C LEU A 347 9.19 -20.61 -7.43
N GLU A 348 10.35 -20.55 -8.08
CA GLU A 348 10.91 -19.33 -8.64
C GLU A 348 11.06 -19.48 -10.16
N ALA A 349 10.52 -18.51 -10.91
CA ALA A 349 10.56 -18.51 -12.37
C ALA A 349 11.97 -18.17 -12.90
N GLN A 350 12.76 -17.41 -12.14
CA GLN A 350 14.15 -17.09 -12.46
C GLN A 350 15.11 -18.25 -12.14
N SER A 351 16.32 -18.18 -12.68
CA SER A 351 17.39 -19.15 -12.44
C SER A 351 18.10 -19.01 -11.09
N ALA A 352 17.81 -17.97 -10.31
CA ALA A 352 18.45 -17.66 -9.03
C ALA A 352 17.62 -16.65 -8.20
N ILE A 353 18.07 -16.37 -6.98
CA ILE A 353 17.37 -15.56 -5.97
C ILE A 353 17.43 -14.06 -6.32
N GLY A 354 16.44 -13.29 -5.84
CA GLY A 354 16.47 -11.82 -5.80
C GLY A 354 15.17 -11.14 -6.24
N GLY A 355 14.40 -11.80 -7.13
CA GLY A 355 13.20 -11.23 -7.74
C GLY A 355 13.50 -9.86 -8.37
N THR A 356 12.79 -8.83 -7.94
CA THR A 356 12.94 -7.42 -8.38
C THR A 356 14.40 -6.94 -8.39
N TRP A 357 15.21 -7.37 -7.42
CA TRP A 357 16.61 -6.96 -7.26
C TRP A 357 17.58 -7.62 -8.25
N ARG A 358 17.16 -8.71 -8.91
CA ARG A 358 17.90 -9.35 -10.02
C ARG A 358 17.32 -8.98 -11.39
N PHE A 359 16.05 -8.56 -11.42
CA PHE A 359 15.32 -8.26 -12.63
C PHE A 359 15.69 -6.91 -13.25
N PHE A 360 15.62 -5.81 -12.48
CA PHE A 360 15.98 -4.49 -12.99
C PHE A 360 17.51 -4.31 -13.00
N ARG A 361 18.06 -3.80 -14.12
CA ARG A 361 19.51 -3.64 -14.33
C ARG A 361 19.95 -2.25 -14.81
N TYR A 362 19.06 -1.26 -14.75
CA TYR A 362 19.42 0.12 -15.06
C TYR A 362 20.39 0.68 -14.01
N PRO A 363 21.32 1.59 -14.39
CA PRO A 363 22.36 2.07 -13.49
C PRO A 363 21.79 2.83 -12.29
N GLY A 364 22.49 2.73 -11.16
CA GLY A 364 22.09 3.35 -9.89
C GLY A 364 20.99 2.60 -9.10
N PHE A 365 20.46 1.48 -9.60
CA PHE A 365 19.32 0.78 -9.00
C PHE A 365 19.60 0.23 -7.57
N ARG A 366 18.70 0.56 -6.64
CA ARG A 366 18.92 0.55 -5.19
C ARG A 366 17.61 0.57 -4.39
N SER A 367 17.68 0.34 -3.08
CA SER A 367 16.56 0.54 -2.15
C SER A 367 16.29 2.04 -1.89
N ASP A 368 15.01 2.42 -1.85
CA ASP A 368 14.54 3.73 -1.38
C ASP A 368 14.19 3.75 0.13
N SER A 369 14.20 2.58 0.78
CA SER A 369 14.06 2.41 2.23
C SER A 369 15.40 1.99 2.88
N PHE A 370 15.57 2.29 4.18
CA PHE A 370 16.72 1.80 4.94
C PHE A 370 16.64 0.28 5.17
N MET A 371 17.70 -0.46 4.83
CA MET A 371 17.86 -1.91 5.01
C MET A 371 17.74 -2.39 6.46
N THR A 372 17.85 -1.49 7.44
CA THR A 372 17.51 -1.78 8.85
C THR A 372 16.03 -2.14 9.02
N ALA A 373 15.13 -1.44 8.33
CA ALA A 373 13.68 -1.70 8.34
C ALA A 373 13.19 -2.49 7.10
N PHE A 374 13.87 -2.35 5.96
CA PHE A 374 13.56 -3.06 4.71
C PHE A 374 14.14 -4.48 4.68
N GLY A 375 15.20 -4.76 5.44
CA GLY A 375 15.74 -6.12 5.58
C GLY A 375 14.76 -7.09 6.24
N LEU A 376 15.09 -8.38 6.15
CA LEU A 376 14.43 -9.48 6.85
C LEU A 376 14.57 -9.26 8.37
N PRO A 377 13.47 -9.29 9.15
CA PRO A 377 13.51 -8.99 10.59
C PRO A 377 14.29 -10.02 11.43
N TRP A 378 14.71 -11.13 10.83
CA TRP A 378 15.49 -12.21 11.41
C TRP A 378 16.91 -12.35 10.84
N HIS A 379 17.26 -11.60 9.78
CA HIS A 379 18.64 -11.55 9.24
C HIS A 379 19.14 -10.10 9.22
N PRO A 380 19.77 -9.61 10.30
CA PRO A 380 20.16 -8.20 10.44
C PRO A 380 21.08 -7.69 9.32
N TRP A 381 20.79 -6.49 8.80
CA TRP A 381 21.66 -5.82 7.82
C TRP A 381 22.99 -5.37 8.47
N LYS A 382 24.10 -5.94 7.98
CA LYS A 382 25.43 -5.85 8.63
C LYS A 382 26.19 -4.56 8.30
N HIS A 383 26.03 -4.01 7.10
CA HIS A 383 26.85 -2.94 6.54
C HIS A 383 26.70 -1.59 7.28
N LYS A 384 27.57 -0.62 6.95
CA LYS A 384 27.57 0.72 7.56
C LYS A 384 26.54 1.65 6.94
N HIS A 385 26.40 1.61 5.62
CA HIS A 385 25.35 2.29 4.87
C HIS A 385 24.01 1.55 5.00
N LYS A 386 22.91 2.26 4.76
CA LYS A 386 21.54 1.75 4.91
C LYS A 386 20.76 1.63 3.60
N MET A 387 21.13 2.33 2.54
CA MET A 387 20.46 2.19 1.24
C MET A 387 21.37 1.37 0.34
N ALA A 388 21.03 0.09 0.21
CA ALA A 388 21.83 -0.87 -0.52
C ALA A 388 21.54 -0.82 -2.03
N GLN A 389 22.56 -1.09 -2.83
CA GLN A 389 22.42 -1.32 -4.27
C GLN A 389 21.81 -2.72 -4.53
N ALA A 390 21.25 -2.91 -5.72
CA ALA A 390 20.56 -4.14 -6.08
C ALA A 390 21.42 -5.42 -5.90
N GLY A 391 22.72 -5.36 -6.25
CA GLY A 391 23.65 -6.47 -6.05
C GLY A 391 23.83 -6.87 -4.59
N GLU A 392 24.06 -5.89 -3.69
CA GLU A 392 24.22 -6.13 -2.26
C GLU A 392 22.93 -6.72 -1.63
N ILE A 393 21.76 -6.38 -2.17
CA ILE A 393 20.47 -6.93 -1.72
C ILE A 393 20.30 -8.39 -2.20
N VAL A 394 20.81 -8.74 -3.39
CA VAL A 394 20.86 -10.14 -3.85
C VAL A 394 21.83 -10.95 -2.98
N GLU A 395 23.05 -10.47 -2.75
CA GLU A 395 24.04 -11.12 -1.87
C GLU A 395 23.47 -11.37 -0.45
N TYR A 396 22.82 -10.37 0.13
CA TYR A 396 22.13 -10.45 1.41
C TYR A 396 20.96 -11.47 1.42
N LEU A 397 20.24 -11.63 0.31
CA LEU A 397 19.18 -12.64 0.20
C LEU A 397 19.74 -14.07 0.04
N GLU A 398 20.87 -14.22 -0.66
CA GLU A 398 21.60 -15.49 -0.76
C GLU A 398 22.16 -15.88 0.63
N GLU A 399 22.83 -14.97 1.35
CA GLU A 399 23.28 -15.18 2.75
C GLU A 399 22.11 -15.58 3.66
N ALA A 400 20.96 -14.90 3.56
CA ALA A 400 19.81 -15.17 4.40
C ALA A 400 19.14 -16.53 4.10
N VAL A 401 19.17 -16.99 2.85
CA VAL A 401 18.65 -18.31 2.46
C VAL A 401 19.53 -19.44 2.97
N ASP A 402 20.86 -19.30 2.86
CA ASP A 402 21.79 -20.32 3.35
C ASP A 402 21.82 -20.35 4.88
N ALA A 403 21.82 -19.19 5.54
CA ALA A 403 21.74 -19.10 7.00
C ALA A 403 20.42 -19.63 7.61
N ALA A 404 19.35 -19.73 6.82
CA ALA A 404 18.06 -20.28 7.22
C ALA A 404 17.80 -21.72 6.72
N GLY A 405 18.75 -22.34 6.01
CA GLY A 405 18.61 -23.68 5.43
C GLY A 405 17.50 -23.77 4.36
N LEU A 406 17.22 -22.68 3.65
CA LEU A 406 16.10 -22.57 2.71
C LEU A 406 16.46 -22.99 1.28
N ARG A 407 17.75 -23.20 0.97
CA ARG A 407 18.26 -23.47 -0.39
C ARG A 407 17.52 -24.62 -1.07
N ASP A 408 17.42 -25.77 -0.39
CA ASP A 408 16.77 -26.99 -0.93
C ASP A 408 15.23 -26.90 -1.01
N LYS A 409 14.63 -25.85 -0.42
CA LYS A 409 13.19 -25.58 -0.55
C LYS A 409 12.84 -24.87 -1.85
N ILE A 410 13.81 -24.28 -2.56
CA ILE A 410 13.57 -23.47 -3.75
C ILE A 410 13.73 -24.31 -5.03
N ARG A 411 12.72 -24.27 -5.90
CA ARG A 411 12.79 -24.76 -7.28
C ARG A 411 12.98 -23.57 -8.22
N PHE A 412 14.19 -23.38 -8.72
CA PHE A 412 14.49 -22.36 -9.74
C PHE A 412 14.00 -22.79 -11.12
N ARG A 413 13.76 -21.81 -12.00
CA ARG A 413 13.23 -21.99 -13.37
C ARG A 413 11.91 -22.78 -13.40
N HIS A 414 11.11 -22.66 -12.35
CA HIS A 414 9.77 -23.23 -12.20
C HIS A 414 8.75 -22.08 -12.20
N LYS A 415 8.26 -21.73 -13.39
CA LYS A 415 7.32 -20.63 -13.62
C LYS A 415 5.88 -21.15 -13.57
N MET A 416 5.09 -20.66 -12.62
CA MET A 416 3.64 -20.90 -12.59
C MET A 416 2.99 -20.39 -13.89
N LEU A 417 2.10 -21.21 -14.47
CA LEU A 417 1.31 -20.91 -15.67
C LEU A 417 -0.17 -20.70 -15.35
N ALA A 418 -0.73 -21.53 -14.49
CA ALA A 418 -2.13 -21.51 -14.06
C ALA A 418 -2.26 -22.10 -12.65
N CYS A 419 -3.32 -21.73 -11.92
CA CYS A 419 -3.72 -22.39 -10.69
C CYS A 419 -5.24 -22.52 -10.61
N GLU A 420 -5.71 -23.70 -10.22
CA GLU A 420 -7.12 -24.09 -10.10
C GLU A 420 -7.37 -24.67 -8.70
N TRP A 421 -8.30 -24.09 -7.95
CA TRP A 421 -8.87 -24.72 -6.77
C TRP A 421 -9.94 -25.73 -7.19
N ARG A 422 -9.92 -26.89 -6.54
CA ARG A 422 -10.86 -28.00 -6.74
C ARG A 422 -11.62 -28.25 -5.45
N THR A 423 -12.92 -27.98 -5.43
CA THR A 423 -13.76 -28.07 -4.24
C THR A 423 -14.08 -29.52 -3.85
N ASP A 424 -14.08 -30.45 -4.80
CA ASP A 424 -14.20 -31.89 -4.55
C ASP A 424 -12.91 -32.50 -3.98
N GLU A 425 -11.76 -32.17 -4.54
CA GLU A 425 -10.45 -32.64 -4.06
C GLU A 425 -9.87 -31.84 -2.88
N GLN A 426 -10.49 -30.70 -2.52
CA GLN A 426 -10.08 -29.77 -1.45
C GLN A 426 -8.62 -29.27 -1.55
N ASN A 427 -8.11 -29.05 -2.76
CA ASN A 427 -6.74 -28.60 -3.01
C ASN A 427 -6.61 -27.64 -4.21
N TRP A 428 -5.42 -27.05 -4.36
CA TRP A 428 -4.99 -26.34 -5.56
C TRP A 428 -4.17 -27.25 -6.49
N LYS A 429 -4.64 -27.43 -7.74
CA LYS A 429 -3.80 -27.84 -8.86
C LYS A 429 -3.06 -26.62 -9.41
N VAL A 430 -1.75 -26.71 -9.55
CA VAL A 430 -0.90 -25.63 -10.08
C VAL A 430 -0.07 -26.14 -11.26
N GLU A 431 -0.25 -25.55 -12.43
CA GLU A 431 0.51 -25.88 -13.63
C GLU A 431 1.79 -25.03 -13.71
N VAL A 432 2.92 -25.68 -14.01
CA VAL A 432 4.24 -25.09 -13.94
C VAL A 432 5.04 -25.42 -15.21
N ASP A 433 5.70 -24.41 -15.77
CA ASP A 433 6.76 -24.54 -16.75
C ASP A 433 8.10 -24.69 -16.00
N ALA A 434 8.71 -25.87 -16.11
CA ALA A 434 10.00 -26.22 -15.53
C ALA A 434 11.01 -26.48 -16.65
N ASP A 435 11.81 -25.47 -17.01
CA ASP A 435 12.74 -25.50 -18.15
C ASP A 435 12.11 -25.98 -19.49
N GLY A 436 10.90 -25.54 -19.80
CA GLY A 436 10.14 -25.92 -20.99
C GLY A 436 9.33 -27.21 -20.83
N GLN A 437 9.41 -27.90 -19.69
CA GLN A 437 8.62 -29.08 -19.39
C GLN A 437 7.42 -28.72 -18.51
N ARG A 438 6.22 -29.17 -18.90
CA ARG A 438 5.03 -29.00 -18.07
C ARG A 438 5.06 -29.96 -16.88
N LYS A 439 4.86 -29.40 -15.69
CA LYS A 439 4.63 -30.13 -14.42
C LYS A 439 3.31 -29.71 -13.79
N THR A 440 2.75 -30.62 -12.99
CA THR A 440 1.63 -30.34 -12.08
C THR A 440 2.13 -30.40 -10.63
N PHE A 441 1.76 -29.42 -9.83
CA PHE A 441 1.94 -29.41 -8.38
C PHE A 441 0.57 -29.41 -7.71
N ILE A 442 0.42 -30.17 -6.62
CA ILE A 442 -0.81 -30.22 -5.80
C ILE A 442 -0.50 -29.63 -4.43
N ALA A 443 -1.31 -28.66 -3.98
CA ALA A 443 -1.08 -27.94 -2.73
C ALA A 443 -2.35 -27.73 -1.93
N ASN A 444 -2.32 -28.00 -0.62
CA ASN A 444 -3.47 -27.68 0.25
C ASN A 444 -3.67 -26.16 0.38
N PHE A 445 -2.60 -25.36 0.39
CA PHE A 445 -2.64 -23.89 0.46
C PHE A 445 -1.59 -23.24 -0.46
N VAL A 446 -1.91 -22.11 -1.10
CA VAL A 446 -0.99 -21.35 -1.97
C VAL A 446 -0.70 -19.97 -1.40
N ILE A 447 0.58 -19.58 -1.32
CA ILE A 447 1.02 -18.24 -0.87
C ILE A 447 1.81 -17.54 -1.98
N SER A 448 1.18 -16.56 -2.62
CA SER A 448 1.76 -15.77 -3.69
C SER A 448 2.68 -14.67 -3.15
N CYS A 449 3.98 -14.79 -3.42
CA CYS A 449 5.04 -13.86 -3.00
C CYS A 449 5.70 -13.13 -4.18
N VAL A 450 5.09 -13.18 -5.37
CA VAL A 450 5.61 -12.66 -6.66
C VAL A 450 5.74 -11.14 -6.76
N GLY A 451 5.36 -10.39 -5.72
CA GLY A 451 5.27 -8.93 -5.77
C GLY A 451 4.06 -8.46 -6.59
N TYR A 452 4.19 -7.33 -7.27
CA TYR A 452 3.08 -6.68 -7.98
C TYR A 452 3.44 -6.10 -9.37
N TYR A 453 4.59 -6.48 -9.93
CA TYR A 453 5.08 -5.99 -11.22
C TYR A 453 5.00 -7.08 -12.29
N ALA A 454 4.61 -6.71 -13.52
CA ALA A 454 4.90 -7.54 -14.68
C ALA A 454 6.38 -7.44 -15.07
N TYR A 455 7.00 -8.55 -15.42
CA TYR A 455 8.37 -8.58 -15.98
C TYR A 455 8.35 -8.53 -17.51
N ASP A 456 7.28 -9.07 -18.12
CA ASP A 456 7.00 -9.12 -19.56
C ASP A 456 6.32 -7.85 -20.11
N LYS A 457 5.78 -6.98 -19.24
CA LYS A 457 5.01 -5.79 -19.65
C LYS A 457 5.47 -4.52 -18.92
N ALA A 458 5.61 -3.43 -19.67
CA ALA A 458 5.84 -2.08 -19.17
C ALA A 458 4.51 -1.29 -19.05
N PHE A 459 4.53 -0.11 -18.41
CA PHE A 459 3.33 0.73 -18.36
C PHE A 459 3.02 1.35 -19.75
N PRO A 460 1.85 1.06 -20.36
CA PRO A 460 1.56 1.49 -21.73
C PRO A 460 1.44 3.01 -21.81
N THR A 461 2.44 3.61 -22.46
CA THR A 461 2.65 5.06 -22.58
C THR A 461 2.90 5.43 -24.04
N THR A 462 1.97 6.19 -24.62
CA THR A 462 2.16 6.77 -25.95
C THR A 462 3.06 8.00 -25.86
N ILE A 463 4.16 7.99 -26.60
CA ILE A 463 5.04 9.16 -26.79
C ILE A 463 4.96 9.51 -28.29
N PRO A 464 4.42 10.68 -28.68
CA PRO A 464 4.28 11.05 -30.09
C PRO A 464 5.64 11.07 -30.82
N GLY A 465 5.66 10.67 -32.09
CA GLY A 465 6.87 10.66 -32.91
C GLY A 465 7.93 9.59 -32.58
N LEU A 466 7.88 8.93 -31.41
CA LEU A 466 9.00 8.12 -30.88
C LEU A 466 9.55 7.04 -31.85
N LYS A 467 8.70 6.45 -32.70
CA LYS A 467 9.11 5.47 -33.73
C LYS A 467 10.00 6.05 -34.84
N GLY A 468 10.06 7.37 -34.98
CA GLY A 468 10.87 8.11 -35.96
C GLY A 468 12.18 8.67 -35.39
N PHE A 469 12.49 8.42 -34.11
CA PHE A 469 13.78 8.78 -33.52
C PHE A 469 14.90 8.00 -34.19
N GLY A 470 15.98 8.69 -34.58
CA GLY A 470 17.15 8.10 -35.23
C GLY A 470 18.25 7.65 -34.26
N GLY A 471 18.14 8.02 -32.98
CA GLY A 471 18.99 7.51 -31.90
C GLY A 471 18.40 6.27 -31.21
N GLN A 472 18.95 5.89 -30.06
CA GLN A 472 18.54 4.69 -29.34
C GLN A 472 17.44 4.97 -28.31
N VAL A 473 16.33 4.22 -28.37
CA VAL A 473 15.30 4.22 -27.32
C VAL A 473 15.59 3.10 -26.32
N VAL A 474 15.61 3.43 -25.03
CA VAL A 474 15.87 2.48 -23.93
C VAL A 474 14.70 2.54 -22.94
N HIS A 475 14.27 1.40 -22.41
CA HIS A 475 13.27 1.32 -21.34
C HIS A 475 13.90 0.66 -20.10
N PRO A 476 13.87 1.29 -18.90
CA PRO A 476 14.61 0.79 -17.72
C PRO A 476 14.29 -0.64 -17.27
N GLN A 477 13.14 -1.19 -17.65
CA GLN A 477 12.77 -2.59 -17.39
C GLN A 477 13.60 -3.61 -18.20
N TRP A 478 14.12 -3.21 -19.36
CA TRP A 478 14.91 -4.04 -20.27
C TRP A 478 16.16 -3.26 -20.69
N TRP A 479 16.94 -2.85 -19.70
CA TRP A 479 18.17 -2.09 -19.90
C TRP A 479 19.25 -2.96 -20.58
N PRO A 480 19.85 -2.54 -21.72
CA PRO A 480 20.92 -3.30 -22.36
C PRO A 480 22.18 -3.32 -21.49
N GLU A 481 22.81 -4.49 -21.37
CA GLU A 481 23.99 -4.69 -20.52
C GLU A 481 25.23 -3.94 -21.04
N ASP A 482 25.29 -3.70 -22.35
CA ASP A 482 26.39 -3.11 -23.12
C ASP A 482 26.14 -1.64 -23.53
N LEU A 483 25.12 -0.98 -22.97
CA LEU A 483 24.78 0.40 -23.33
C LEU A 483 25.86 1.40 -22.92
N ASP A 484 26.73 1.77 -23.86
CA ASP A 484 27.58 2.95 -23.73
C ASP A 484 26.75 4.23 -23.92
N TYR A 485 26.79 5.12 -22.92
CA TYR A 485 26.23 6.47 -22.95
C TYR A 485 27.31 7.56 -22.80
N SER A 486 28.59 7.19 -22.83
CA SER A 486 29.72 8.11 -22.60
C SER A 486 29.75 9.23 -23.63
N GLY A 487 29.81 10.48 -23.18
CA GLY A 487 29.82 11.68 -24.03
C GLY A 487 28.52 11.95 -24.82
N LYS A 488 27.49 11.10 -24.71
CA LYS A 488 26.23 11.26 -25.45
C LYS A 488 25.24 12.21 -24.78
N ARG A 489 24.28 12.74 -25.54
CA ARG A 489 23.09 13.45 -25.05
C ARG A 489 21.99 12.44 -24.71
N VAL A 490 21.57 12.39 -23.46
CA VAL A 490 20.58 11.42 -22.95
C VAL A 490 19.38 12.15 -22.36
N ILE A 491 18.19 11.96 -22.93
CA ILE A 491 16.94 12.46 -22.33
C ILE A 491 16.29 11.36 -21.50
N VAL A 492 16.02 11.62 -20.22
CA VAL A 492 15.27 10.73 -19.33
C VAL A 492 13.83 11.25 -19.20
N ILE A 493 12.88 10.57 -19.84
CA ILE A 493 11.46 10.91 -19.80
C ILE A 493 10.82 10.29 -18.55
N GLY A 494 10.54 11.10 -17.54
CA GLY A 494 9.84 10.69 -16.32
C GLY A 494 10.25 11.47 -15.07
N SER A 495 9.42 11.42 -14.03
CA SER A 495 9.68 12.06 -12.73
C SER A 495 9.56 11.13 -11.51
N GLY A 496 9.23 9.85 -11.72
CA GLY A 496 9.16 8.86 -10.65
C GLY A 496 10.53 8.34 -10.20
N ALA A 497 10.53 7.45 -9.21
CA ALA A 497 11.75 6.94 -8.56
C ALA A 497 12.81 6.43 -9.55
N THR A 498 12.43 5.74 -10.63
CA THR A 498 13.35 5.29 -11.69
C THR A 498 14.14 6.43 -12.33
N ALA A 499 13.51 7.59 -12.60
CA ALA A 499 14.20 8.75 -13.19
C ALA A 499 15.18 9.36 -12.18
N ILE A 500 14.73 9.59 -10.94
CA ILE A 500 15.56 10.09 -9.84
C ILE A 500 16.75 9.16 -9.53
N THR A 501 16.59 7.86 -9.78
CA THR A 501 17.61 6.83 -9.56
C THR A 501 18.64 6.76 -10.69
N VAL A 502 18.21 6.92 -11.95
CA VAL A 502 19.07 6.72 -13.14
C VAL A 502 19.82 7.99 -13.57
N VAL A 503 19.23 9.18 -13.38
CA VAL A 503 19.85 10.47 -13.77
C VAL A 503 21.24 10.68 -13.15
N PRO A 504 21.50 10.42 -11.85
CA PRO A 504 22.82 10.62 -11.26
C PRO A 504 23.91 9.76 -11.91
N SER A 505 23.63 8.47 -12.12
CA SER A 505 24.59 7.54 -12.72
C SER A 505 24.74 7.68 -14.23
N LEU A 506 23.83 8.39 -14.91
CA LEU A 506 24.04 8.84 -16.28
C LEU A 506 24.96 10.07 -16.32
N ALA A 507 24.79 11.03 -15.40
CA ALA A 507 25.58 12.26 -15.34
C ALA A 507 27.08 11.99 -15.07
N GLU A 508 27.42 10.85 -14.45
CA GLU A 508 28.81 10.39 -14.28
C GLU A 508 29.61 10.23 -15.59
N LYS A 509 28.94 10.06 -16.76
CA LYS A 509 29.62 9.75 -18.05
C LYS A 509 29.02 10.43 -19.29
N ALA A 510 27.73 10.76 -19.27
CA ALA A 510 27.06 11.36 -20.41
C ALA A 510 27.56 12.80 -20.68
N GLY A 511 27.55 13.21 -21.94
CA GLY A 511 27.90 14.58 -22.35
C GLY A 511 26.80 15.59 -21.97
N MET A 512 25.56 15.15 -21.91
CA MET A 512 24.42 15.89 -21.35
C MET A 512 23.34 14.91 -20.88
N VAL A 513 22.73 15.16 -19.72
CA VAL A 513 21.55 14.45 -19.21
C VAL A 513 20.42 15.45 -19.00
N THR A 514 19.34 15.31 -19.76
CA THR A 514 18.13 16.12 -19.60
C THR A 514 17.03 15.28 -18.98
N MET A 515 16.66 15.56 -17.73
CA MET A 515 15.48 14.96 -17.11
C MET A 515 14.21 15.70 -17.56
N LEU A 516 13.43 15.09 -18.46
CA LEU A 516 12.19 15.66 -19.00
C LEU A 516 10.97 15.13 -18.25
N GLN A 517 10.19 16.03 -17.64
CA GLN A 517 9.01 15.69 -16.85
C GLN A 517 7.78 16.53 -17.20
N ARG A 518 6.63 15.88 -17.42
CA ARG A 518 5.33 16.56 -17.56
C ARG A 518 4.73 16.99 -16.22
N SER A 519 5.20 16.42 -15.12
CA SER A 519 4.62 16.63 -13.78
C SER A 519 5.71 16.43 -12.73
N PRO A 520 6.05 17.45 -11.93
CA PRO A 520 6.99 17.34 -10.82
C PRO A 520 6.67 16.21 -9.84
N SER A 521 7.69 15.78 -9.10
CA SER A 521 7.56 14.87 -7.96
C SER A 521 8.23 15.46 -6.71
N PHE A 522 7.74 15.07 -5.52
CA PHE A 522 8.47 15.32 -4.28
C PHE A 522 9.69 14.40 -4.20
N VAL A 523 10.87 14.99 -4.04
CA VAL A 523 12.15 14.30 -3.81
C VAL A 523 12.61 14.57 -2.38
N ILE A 524 13.06 13.53 -1.68
CA ILE A 524 13.60 13.63 -0.31
C ILE A 524 15.02 13.04 -0.27
N SER A 525 15.95 13.78 0.32
CA SER A 525 17.29 13.28 0.61
C SER A 525 17.36 12.71 2.02
N ARG A 526 17.98 11.54 2.21
CA ARG A 526 18.35 11.05 3.55
C ARG A 526 19.77 10.46 3.51
N PRO A 527 20.59 10.69 4.56
CA PRO A 527 21.94 10.18 4.60
C PRO A 527 21.93 8.65 4.73
N THR A 528 22.82 7.96 4.01
CA THR A 528 22.90 6.50 4.04
C THR A 528 23.58 5.98 5.31
N THR A 529 24.38 6.81 5.98
CA THR A 529 25.09 6.48 7.23
C THR A 529 24.64 7.39 8.38
N SER A 530 24.96 7.00 9.62
CA SER A 530 24.70 7.84 10.79
C SER A 530 25.75 7.66 11.87
N SER A 531 26.23 8.77 12.43
CA SER A 531 27.15 8.79 13.57
C SER A 531 26.52 8.22 14.84
N LEU A 532 25.20 8.41 15.04
CA LEU A 532 24.46 7.82 16.16
C LEU A 532 24.42 6.29 16.03
N ASP A 533 24.12 5.77 14.85
CA ASP A 533 24.04 4.32 14.62
C ASP A 533 25.43 3.66 14.70
N SER A 534 26.47 4.38 14.27
CA SER A 534 27.87 3.96 14.43
C SER A 534 28.27 3.93 15.91
N CYS A 535 27.85 4.91 16.70
CA CYS A 535 28.06 4.96 18.14
C CYS A 535 27.34 3.81 18.86
N LEU A 536 26.06 3.57 18.56
CA LEU A 536 25.28 2.43 19.10
C LEU A 536 25.92 1.08 18.75
N LYS A 537 26.34 0.88 17.48
CA LYS A 537 27.07 -0.32 17.03
C LYS A 537 28.44 -0.49 17.70
N SER A 538 29.03 0.58 18.27
CA SER A 538 30.34 0.54 18.94
C SER A 538 30.26 0.43 20.47
N LEU A 539 29.11 0.73 21.09
CA LEU A 539 28.95 0.74 22.54
C LEU A 539 28.10 -0.42 23.08
N LEU A 540 27.28 -1.06 22.26
CA LEU A 540 26.29 -2.05 22.68
C LEU A 540 26.48 -3.38 21.94
N PRO A 541 26.09 -4.53 22.54
CA PRO A 541 26.05 -5.81 21.84
C PRO A 541 25.22 -5.73 20.56
N PHE A 542 25.68 -6.42 19.50
CA PHE A 542 25.12 -6.31 18.14
C PHE A 542 23.59 -6.42 18.08
N SER A 543 23.00 -7.37 18.81
CA SER A 543 21.54 -7.57 18.87
C SER A 543 20.80 -6.37 19.47
N LEU A 544 21.30 -5.79 20.56
CA LEU A 544 20.72 -4.62 21.21
C LEU A 544 20.92 -3.35 20.37
N ALA A 545 22.12 -3.17 19.80
CA ALA A 545 22.40 -2.07 18.87
C ALA A 545 21.45 -2.13 17.67
N TYR A 546 21.31 -3.29 17.02
CA TYR A 546 20.43 -3.47 15.88
C TYR A 546 18.96 -3.25 16.24
N TRP A 547 18.50 -3.77 17.38
CA TRP A 547 17.12 -3.58 17.86
C TRP A 547 16.78 -2.10 18.10
N LEU A 548 17.69 -1.33 18.72
CA LEU A 548 17.52 0.12 18.91
C LEU A 548 17.51 0.88 17.59
N ILE A 549 18.41 0.54 16.66
CA ILE A 549 18.49 1.17 15.34
C ILE A 549 17.23 0.86 14.51
N TYR A 550 16.77 -0.40 14.52
CA TYR A 550 15.53 -0.85 13.88
C TYR A 550 14.34 -0.03 14.38
N TRP A 551 14.10 0.03 15.70
CA TRP A 551 12.96 0.76 16.23
C TRP A 551 13.04 2.27 16.03
N LYS A 552 14.24 2.86 16.08
CA LYS A 552 14.44 4.27 15.71
C LYS A 552 14.07 4.54 14.26
N ASP A 553 14.55 3.71 13.33
CA ASP A 553 14.35 3.92 11.90
C ASP A 553 12.89 3.65 11.50
N VAL A 554 12.27 2.59 12.03
CA VAL A 554 10.84 2.29 11.87
C VAL A 554 9.97 3.38 12.48
N PHE A 555 10.30 3.88 13.68
CA PHE A 555 9.58 4.99 14.30
C PHE A 555 9.68 6.26 13.45
N LEU A 556 10.87 6.61 12.97
CA LEU A 556 11.09 7.79 12.14
C LEU A 556 10.34 7.69 10.79
N GLU A 557 10.34 6.52 10.15
CA GLU A 557 9.59 6.29 8.91
C GLU A 557 8.08 6.38 9.16
N VAL A 558 7.55 5.64 10.13
CA VAL A 558 6.11 5.64 10.46
C VAL A 558 5.65 7.02 10.91
N PHE A 559 6.43 7.73 11.74
CA PHE A 559 6.13 9.11 12.15
C PHE A 559 6.11 10.05 10.96
N SER A 560 7.12 10.02 10.09
CA SER A 560 7.19 10.87 8.90
C SER A 560 6.02 10.61 7.95
N THR A 561 5.67 9.34 7.72
CA THR A 561 4.56 8.97 6.85
C THR A 561 3.21 9.37 7.44
N GLN A 562 2.97 9.13 8.74
CA GLN A 562 1.73 9.58 9.39
C GLN A 562 1.65 11.10 9.49
N PHE A 563 2.75 11.82 9.70
CA PHE A 563 2.80 13.28 9.66
C PHE A 563 2.42 13.82 8.27
N LEU A 564 3.03 13.30 7.21
CA LEU A 564 2.77 13.73 5.83
C LEU A 564 1.35 13.38 5.34
N LEU A 565 0.78 12.26 5.80
CA LEU A 565 -0.61 11.87 5.50
C LEU A 565 -1.66 12.69 6.27
N ASN A 566 -1.43 12.99 7.56
CA ASN A 566 -2.41 13.69 8.40
C ASN A 566 -2.29 15.22 8.35
N PHE A 567 -1.12 15.77 7.99
CA PHE A 567 -0.85 17.21 7.90
C PHE A 567 -0.26 17.63 6.53
N PRO A 568 -0.88 17.25 5.40
CA PRO A 568 -0.26 17.33 4.07
C PRO A 568 0.17 18.74 3.64
N ALA A 569 -0.56 19.79 4.06
CA ALA A 569 -0.19 21.18 3.75
C ALA A 569 1.10 21.63 4.47
N LEU A 570 1.27 21.28 5.75
CA LEU A 570 2.50 21.55 6.50
C LEU A 570 3.64 20.65 6.00
N GLY A 571 3.33 19.38 5.73
CA GLY A 571 4.24 18.42 5.12
C GLY A 571 4.82 18.92 3.79
N ARG A 572 3.96 19.41 2.89
CA ARG A 572 4.36 20.07 1.64
C ARG A 572 5.33 21.23 1.90
N LYS A 573 5.03 22.12 2.85
CA LYS A 573 5.90 23.26 3.19
C LYS A 573 7.28 22.82 3.69
N VAL A 574 7.36 21.74 4.48
CA VAL A 574 8.63 21.14 4.92
C VAL A 574 9.40 20.56 3.73
N LEU A 575 8.75 19.72 2.90
CA LEU A 575 9.37 19.08 1.74
C LEU A 575 9.92 20.11 0.73
N MET A 576 9.11 21.11 0.36
CA MET A 576 9.54 22.20 -0.52
C MET A 576 10.74 22.97 0.08
N GLY A 577 10.75 23.16 1.40
CA GLY A 577 11.84 23.83 2.12
C GLY A 577 13.10 22.97 2.34
N GLU A 578 13.02 21.64 2.24
CA GLU A 578 14.18 20.75 2.14
C GLU A 578 14.74 20.80 0.71
N MET A 579 13.90 20.59 -0.32
CA MET A 579 14.33 20.59 -1.72
C MET A 579 14.96 21.93 -2.14
N GLN A 580 14.36 23.07 -1.80
CA GLN A 580 14.90 24.40 -2.16
C GLN A 580 16.30 24.67 -1.55
N LYS A 581 16.68 24.01 -0.46
CA LYS A 581 18.03 24.14 0.15
C LYS A 581 19.06 23.25 -0.54
N ALA A 582 18.63 22.12 -1.09
CA ALA A 582 19.48 21.16 -1.78
C ALA A 582 19.69 21.50 -3.27
N LEU A 583 18.86 22.38 -3.86
CA LEU A 583 18.93 22.75 -5.27
C LEU A 583 19.96 23.87 -5.57
N PRO A 584 20.53 23.87 -6.78
CA PRO A 584 21.20 25.04 -7.34
C PRO A 584 20.30 26.29 -7.32
N LYS A 585 20.89 27.47 -7.14
CA LYS A 585 20.17 28.75 -6.97
C LYS A 585 19.35 29.18 -8.20
N ASP A 586 19.66 28.62 -9.36
CA ASP A 586 19.08 28.88 -10.67
C ASP A 586 17.98 27.90 -11.08
N ILE A 587 17.70 26.86 -10.27
CA ILE A 587 16.59 25.92 -10.49
C ILE A 587 15.41 26.30 -9.58
N ASP A 588 14.30 26.75 -10.17
CA ASP A 588 13.09 27.08 -9.42
C ASP A 588 12.37 25.82 -8.91
N VAL A 589 12.36 25.64 -7.59
CA VAL A 589 11.64 24.56 -6.91
C VAL A 589 10.15 24.52 -7.26
N ASN A 590 9.55 25.68 -7.59
CA ASN A 590 8.13 25.83 -7.91
C ASN A 590 7.78 25.32 -9.32
N VAL A 591 8.74 25.29 -10.23
CA VAL A 591 8.60 24.74 -11.60
C VAL A 591 8.96 23.26 -11.63
N HIS A 592 10.00 22.85 -10.89
CA HIS A 592 10.57 21.51 -11.05
C HIS A 592 10.19 20.49 -9.95
N PHE A 593 9.70 20.93 -8.79
CA PHE A 593 9.50 20.05 -7.62
C PHE A 593 8.16 20.27 -6.88
N ASN A 594 7.20 20.98 -7.49
CA ASN A 594 5.96 21.42 -6.86
C ASN A 594 4.71 20.70 -7.44
N PRO A 595 4.49 19.41 -7.15
CA PRO A 595 3.43 18.60 -7.78
C PRO A 595 2.01 19.11 -7.48
N ARG A 596 1.07 18.93 -8.42
CA ARG A 596 -0.36 19.23 -8.21
C ARG A 596 -1.07 18.32 -7.18
N TYR A 597 -0.35 17.40 -6.54
CA TYR A 597 -0.85 16.44 -5.57
C TYR A 597 -0.21 16.62 -4.18
N ASN A 598 -0.83 16.07 -3.13
CA ASN A 598 -0.35 16.11 -1.75
C ASN A 598 0.64 14.96 -1.44
N PRO A 599 1.56 15.12 -0.46
CA PRO A 599 2.51 14.07 -0.08
C PRO A 599 1.85 12.69 0.11
N PHE A 600 2.51 11.63 -0.36
CA PHE A 600 2.01 10.24 -0.43
C PHE A 600 0.76 9.96 -1.27
N GLN A 601 0.11 10.95 -1.91
CA GLN A 601 -0.80 10.64 -3.03
C GLN A 601 -0.05 10.02 -4.22
N GLN A 602 1.23 10.31 -4.36
CA GLN A 602 2.18 9.46 -5.09
C GLN A 602 3.38 9.16 -4.19
N ARG A 603 4.07 8.04 -4.40
CA ARG A 603 5.24 7.64 -3.59
C ARG A 603 6.33 8.73 -3.70
N LEU A 604 6.87 9.14 -2.55
CA LEU A 604 7.98 10.10 -2.51
C LEU A 604 9.21 9.47 -3.16
N CYS A 605 9.99 10.24 -3.92
CA CYS A 605 11.23 9.75 -4.50
C CYS A 605 12.38 9.97 -3.50
N MET A 606 13.16 8.93 -3.19
CA MET A 606 14.30 9.02 -2.29
C MET A 606 15.61 9.22 -3.07
N CYS A 607 16.46 10.13 -2.62
CA CYS A 607 17.86 10.25 -3.05
C CYS A 607 18.82 9.96 -1.86
N PRO A 608 19.66 8.91 -1.93
CA PRO A 608 20.70 8.68 -0.92
C PRO A 608 21.75 9.80 -0.96
N ASP A 609 22.15 10.30 0.20
CA ASP A 609 23.28 11.24 0.34
C ASP A 609 23.23 12.44 -0.65
N GLU A 610 22.03 12.93 -1.00
CA GLU A 610 21.79 14.01 -1.97
C GLU A 610 22.26 13.73 -3.42
N ASP A 611 22.47 12.47 -3.82
CA ASP A 611 23.03 12.12 -5.15
C ASP A 611 22.34 12.81 -6.33
N PHE A 612 21.01 12.84 -6.34
CA PHE A 612 20.20 13.52 -7.35
C PHE A 612 20.36 15.04 -7.35
N PHE A 613 20.45 15.67 -6.18
CA PHE A 613 20.66 17.12 -6.09
C PHE A 613 22.09 17.51 -6.45
N LYS A 614 23.06 16.62 -6.18
CA LYS A 614 24.47 16.76 -6.60
C LYS A 614 24.64 16.57 -8.11
N ALA A 615 23.84 15.71 -8.75
CA ALA A 615 23.80 15.61 -10.21
C ALA A 615 23.37 16.95 -10.84
N LEU A 616 22.30 17.58 -10.33
CA LEU A 616 21.82 18.88 -10.80
C LEU A 616 22.80 20.07 -10.57
N HIS A 617 23.88 19.88 -9.81
CA HIS A 617 24.97 20.86 -9.67
C HIS A 617 26.08 20.71 -10.73
N GLN A 618 25.98 19.73 -11.65
CA GLN A 618 26.96 19.50 -12.71
C GLN A 618 26.52 20.16 -14.02
N ASP A 619 27.46 20.74 -14.77
CA ASP A 619 27.18 21.47 -16.02
C ASP A 619 26.55 20.58 -17.12
N ASN A 620 26.69 19.25 -17.01
CA ASN A 620 26.13 18.26 -17.94
C ASN A 620 24.77 17.68 -17.49
N CYS A 621 24.07 18.29 -16.53
CA CYS A 621 22.77 17.81 -16.06
C CYS A 621 21.74 18.95 -15.98
N GLU A 622 20.58 18.78 -16.63
CA GLU A 622 19.45 19.72 -16.51
C GLU A 622 18.12 18.99 -16.20
N ILE A 623 17.15 19.75 -15.69
CA ILE A 623 15.77 19.30 -15.49
C ILE A 623 14.80 20.23 -16.22
N VAL A 624 13.86 19.64 -16.96
CA VAL A 624 12.92 20.35 -17.83
C VAL A 624 11.49 19.92 -17.47
N THR A 625 10.67 20.88 -17.04
CA THR A 625 9.24 20.65 -16.80
C THR A 625 8.44 21.14 -18.00
N ASP A 626 7.99 20.23 -18.86
CA ASP A 626 7.30 20.56 -20.12
C ASP A 626 6.53 19.34 -20.68
N THR A 627 5.74 19.55 -21.73
CA THR A 627 5.05 18.49 -22.49
C THR A 627 5.79 18.19 -23.80
N ILE A 628 5.77 16.93 -24.23
CA ILE A 628 6.26 16.51 -25.55
C ILE A 628 5.20 16.80 -26.61
N GLU A 629 5.51 17.67 -27.56
CA GLU A 629 4.72 17.81 -28.80
C GLU A 629 4.98 16.59 -29.69
N THR A 630 6.25 16.36 -30.06
CA THR A 630 6.66 15.19 -30.84
C THR A 630 8.14 14.87 -30.68
N VAL A 631 8.49 13.59 -30.73
CA VAL A 631 9.88 13.15 -30.91
C VAL A 631 10.26 13.29 -32.38
N THR A 632 11.35 14.02 -32.61
CA THR A 632 11.96 14.28 -33.91
C THR A 632 13.07 13.26 -34.20
N LYS A 633 13.72 13.32 -35.37
CA LYS A 633 14.79 12.37 -35.75
C LYS A 633 16.00 12.41 -34.81
N ASP A 634 16.30 13.57 -34.23
CA ASP A 634 17.54 13.90 -33.53
C ASP A 634 17.30 14.50 -32.13
N GLY A 635 16.08 14.34 -31.59
CA GLY A 635 15.69 14.94 -30.32
C GLY A 635 14.18 14.99 -30.10
N ILE A 636 13.74 15.81 -29.16
CA ILE A 636 12.33 15.99 -28.79
C ILE A 636 11.95 17.47 -28.97
N LEU A 637 10.82 17.73 -29.63
CA LEU A 637 10.17 19.04 -29.65
C LEU A 637 9.13 19.10 -28.52
N LEU A 638 9.18 20.18 -27.74
CA LEU A 638 8.28 20.44 -26.62
C LEU A 638 7.19 21.45 -27.01
N GLU A 639 6.04 21.43 -26.33
CA GLU A 639 4.93 22.36 -26.58
C GLU A 639 5.32 23.85 -26.39
N SER A 640 6.40 24.13 -25.66
CA SER A 640 7.03 25.46 -25.54
C SER A 640 7.81 25.93 -26.79
N GLY A 641 7.94 25.07 -27.80
CA GLY A 641 8.83 25.28 -28.96
C GLY A 641 10.31 25.03 -28.68
N ARG A 642 10.70 24.68 -27.44
CA ARG A 642 12.08 24.25 -27.14
C ARG A 642 12.33 22.87 -27.75
N LYS A 643 13.41 22.74 -28.53
CA LYS A 643 13.97 21.44 -28.92
C LYS A 643 14.99 20.98 -27.89
N LEU A 644 14.96 19.70 -27.53
CA LEU A 644 15.97 19.00 -26.76
C LEU A 644 16.66 17.99 -27.68
N GLU A 645 17.96 18.09 -27.89
CA GLU A 645 18.70 17.14 -28.73
C GLU A 645 19.04 15.85 -27.98
N ALA A 646 19.00 14.70 -28.66
CA ALA A 646 19.25 13.41 -28.02
C ALA A 646 19.92 12.41 -28.96
N ASP A 647 20.86 11.64 -28.40
CA ASP A 647 21.40 10.43 -29.01
C ASP A 647 20.75 9.17 -28.38
N ILE A 648 20.30 9.29 -27.12
CA ILE A 648 19.56 8.26 -26.37
C ILE A 648 18.31 8.87 -25.71
N ILE A 649 17.17 8.17 -25.78
CA ILE A 649 15.95 8.48 -25.02
C ILE A 649 15.66 7.33 -24.04
N VAL A 650 15.71 7.61 -22.74
CA VAL A 650 15.33 6.68 -21.66
C VAL A 650 13.88 6.91 -21.26
N THR A 651 13.06 5.87 -21.39
CA THR A 651 11.61 5.91 -21.14
C THR A 651 11.26 5.45 -19.72
N ALA A 652 11.51 6.30 -18.72
CA ALA A 652 11.24 6.02 -17.31
C ALA A 652 9.75 6.18 -16.92
N THR A 653 8.85 5.61 -17.73
CA THR A 653 7.41 5.95 -17.77
C THR A 653 6.52 5.17 -16.81
N GLY A 654 7.09 4.39 -15.88
CA GLY A 654 6.37 3.66 -14.84
C GLY A 654 6.18 2.17 -15.13
N LEU A 655 5.45 1.49 -14.24
CA LEU A 655 5.41 0.02 -14.14
C LEU A 655 4.01 -0.53 -14.40
N TYR A 656 3.91 -1.74 -14.96
CA TYR A 656 2.64 -2.43 -15.13
C TYR A 656 2.30 -3.22 -13.86
N PHE A 657 1.27 -2.77 -13.13
CA PHE A 657 0.79 -3.44 -11.92
C PHE A 657 0.00 -4.71 -12.27
N GLN A 658 0.33 -5.83 -11.63
CA GLN A 658 -0.48 -7.06 -11.64
C GLN A 658 -0.24 -7.90 -10.38
N LEU A 659 -1.30 -8.46 -9.80
CA LEU A 659 -1.17 -9.52 -8.78
C LEU A 659 -1.03 -10.89 -9.46
N PHE A 660 -0.58 -11.90 -8.70
CA PHE A 660 -0.48 -13.30 -9.13
C PHE A 660 0.28 -13.51 -10.47
N SER A 661 1.24 -12.64 -10.80
CA SER A 661 1.95 -12.64 -12.09
C SER A 661 1.05 -12.49 -13.33
N GLY A 662 -0.14 -11.89 -13.15
CA GLY A 662 -1.14 -11.73 -14.21
C GLY A 662 -1.98 -13.00 -14.48
N ILE A 663 -1.83 -14.04 -13.67
CA ILE A 663 -2.63 -15.27 -13.74
C ILE A 663 -3.89 -15.08 -12.91
N ALA A 664 -5.07 -15.20 -13.52
CA ALA A 664 -6.33 -15.28 -12.80
C ALA A 664 -6.42 -16.65 -12.11
N PRO A 665 -6.63 -16.74 -10.78
CA PRO A 665 -6.90 -18.01 -10.12
C PRO A 665 -8.24 -18.57 -10.62
N LEU A 666 -8.31 -19.89 -10.84
CA LEU A 666 -9.56 -20.58 -11.13
C LEU A 666 -10.13 -21.22 -9.85
N VAL A 667 -11.46 -21.28 -9.75
CA VAL A 667 -12.19 -22.02 -8.71
C VAL A 667 -13.22 -22.88 -9.43
N ASP A 668 -13.09 -24.20 -9.37
CA ASP A 668 -13.96 -25.16 -10.06
C ASP A 668 -14.14 -24.83 -11.56
N GLY A 669 -13.01 -24.54 -12.23
CA GLY A 669 -12.94 -24.15 -13.64
C GLY A 669 -13.39 -22.72 -13.96
N GLN A 670 -13.88 -21.93 -13.00
CA GLN A 670 -14.29 -20.52 -13.21
C GLN A 670 -13.15 -19.55 -12.87
N PRO A 671 -12.76 -18.63 -13.76
CA PRO A 671 -11.71 -17.65 -13.48
C PRO A 671 -12.21 -16.52 -12.56
N ILE A 672 -11.40 -16.16 -11.56
CA ILE A 672 -11.71 -15.08 -10.61
C ILE A 672 -11.14 -13.75 -11.09
N GLU A 673 -12.03 -12.80 -11.43
CA GLU A 673 -11.67 -11.42 -11.75
C GLU A 673 -11.27 -10.66 -10.48
N VAL A 674 -10.00 -10.75 -10.09
CA VAL A 674 -9.45 -10.20 -8.83
C VAL A 674 -9.83 -8.74 -8.55
N GLY A 675 -9.96 -7.88 -9.57
CA GLY A 675 -10.38 -6.49 -9.42
C GLY A 675 -11.87 -6.28 -9.10
N SER A 676 -12.71 -7.30 -9.25
CA SER A 676 -14.13 -7.25 -8.88
C SER A 676 -14.36 -7.55 -7.39
N HIS A 677 -13.52 -8.43 -6.82
CA HIS A 677 -13.52 -8.94 -5.44
C HIS A 677 -12.80 -8.00 -4.44
N TYR A 678 -12.78 -8.39 -3.16
CA TYR A 678 -12.32 -7.62 -2.02
C TYR A 678 -11.19 -8.32 -1.25
N ALA A 679 -10.33 -7.54 -0.60
CA ALA A 679 -9.15 -8.03 0.11
C ALA A 679 -9.38 -8.20 1.63
N TRP A 680 -9.48 -9.44 2.11
CA TRP A 680 -9.51 -9.73 3.55
C TRP A 680 -8.14 -9.44 4.17
N ARG A 681 -8.11 -8.47 5.10
CA ARG A 681 -6.90 -7.92 5.73
C ARG A 681 -5.77 -7.59 4.73
N GLY A 682 -6.11 -7.28 3.49
CA GLY A 682 -5.15 -7.05 2.41
C GLY A 682 -4.33 -8.26 1.95
N CYS A 683 -4.61 -9.49 2.41
CA CYS A 683 -3.73 -10.67 2.18
C CYS A 683 -4.43 -11.93 1.65
N MET A 684 -5.77 -11.98 1.62
CA MET A 684 -6.56 -13.00 0.91
C MET A 684 -7.65 -12.29 0.09
N VAL A 685 -8.18 -12.95 -0.95
CA VAL A 685 -9.27 -12.42 -1.81
C VAL A 685 -10.56 -13.16 -1.47
N ASP A 686 -11.71 -12.46 -1.39
CA ASP A 686 -13.00 -13.12 -1.19
C ASP A 686 -13.34 -14.09 -2.34
N SER A 687 -14.12 -15.12 -2.04
CA SER A 687 -14.44 -16.21 -2.98
C SER A 687 -13.25 -17.05 -3.47
N VAL A 688 -12.03 -16.86 -2.96
CA VAL A 688 -10.85 -17.67 -3.30
C VAL A 688 -10.43 -18.53 -2.09
N PRO A 689 -10.64 -19.87 -2.12
CA PRO A 689 -10.25 -20.76 -1.03
C PRO A 689 -8.73 -20.94 -0.92
N ASN A 690 -8.21 -21.08 0.30
CA ASN A 690 -6.83 -21.49 0.59
C ASN A 690 -5.72 -20.74 -0.16
N MET A 691 -5.95 -19.49 -0.57
CA MET A 691 -4.97 -18.67 -1.29
C MET A 691 -4.69 -17.37 -0.55
N GLY A 692 -3.41 -17.12 -0.29
CA GLY A 692 -2.90 -15.86 0.23
C GLY A 692 -1.96 -15.16 -0.74
N PHE A 693 -1.75 -13.87 -0.55
CA PHE A 693 -0.71 -13.09 -1.22
C PHE A 693 0.02 -12.17 -0.25
N VAL A 694 1.29 -11.90 -0.53
CA VAL A 694 2.21 -11.17 0.38
C VAL A 694 2.74 -9.90 -0.30
N MET A 695 2.02 -8.80 -0.10
CA MET A 695 2.40 -7.45 -0.52
C MET A 695 2.86 -6.61 0.70
N GLY A 696 3.97 -5.90 0.55
CA GLY A 696 4.42 -4.92 1.54
C GLY A 696 3.67 -3.59 1.47
N TYR A 697 4.09 -2.62 2.29
CA TYR A 697 3.52 -1.27 2.23
C TYR A 697 3.99 -0.50 0.97
N VAL A 698 3.13 0.39 0.49
CA VAL A 698 3.42 1.31 -0.63
C VAL A 698 3.93 2.68 -0.13
N THR A 699 3.61 3.04 1.11
CA THR A 699 3.95 4.34 1.76
C THR A 699 5.12 4.27 2.77
N THR A 700 5.62 3.08 3.07
CA THR A 700 6.77 2.82 3.96
C THR A 700 7.55 1.60 3.47
N SER A 701 8.60 1.18 4.18
CA SER A 701 9.35 -0.06 3.97
C SER A 701 8.43 -1.26 3.70
N TRP A 702 8.78 -2.05 2.68
CA TRP A 702 8.02 -3.20 2.22
C TRP A 702 7.88 -4.29 3.30
N THR A 703 9.01 -4.69 3.89
CA THR A 703 9.14 -5.94 4.65
C THR A 703 8.35 -5.99 5.96
N PRO A 704 8.24 -4.93 6.77
CA PRO A 704 7.34 -4.92 7.93
C PRO A 704 5.86 -5.10 7.54
N GLY A 705 5.49 -4.74 6.30
CA GLY A 705 4.18 -5.02 5.74
C GLY A 705 4.04 -6.49 5.35
N ALA A 706 4.99 -7.00 4.56
CA ALA A 706 5.01 -8.38 4.05
C ALA A 706 5.07 -9.42 5.19
N ASP A 707 5.89 -9.18 6.20
CA ASP A 707 6.07 -10.05 7.36
C ASP A 707 4.77 -10.24 8.16
N ILE A 708 3.98 -9.18 8.34
CA ILE A 708 2.66 -9.28 8.99
C ILE A 708 1.65 -10.03 8.12
N MET A 709 1.71 -9.94 6.78
CA MET A 709 0.86 -10.79 5.93
C MET A 709 1.22 -12.26 6.09
N ALA A 710 2.50 -12.62 5.95
CA ALA A 710 2.98 -13.99 6.12
C ALA A 710 2.57 -14.56 7.49
N LYS A 711 2.78 -13.79 8.57
CA LYS A 711 2.37 -14.16 9.93
C LYS A 711 0.86 -14.24 10.12
N THR A 712 0.06 -13.49 9.36
CA THR A 712 -1.41 -13.55 9.40
C THR A 712 -1.95 -14.76 8.65
N LEU A 713 -1.46 -15.03 7.42
CA LEU A 713 -1.79 -16.24 6.65
C LEU A 713 -1.44 -17.51 7.43
N ILE A 714 -0.29 -17.51 8.12
CA ILE A 714 0.14 -18.64 8.96
C ILE A 714 -0.70 -18.76 10.25
N SER A 715 -1.27 -17.67 10.77
CA SER A 715 -2.29 -17.74 11.83
C SER A 715 -3.63 -18.31 11.31
N VAL A 716 -4.03 -17.98 10.07
CA VAL A 716 -5.22 -18.56 9.43
C VAL A 716 -5.07 -20.07 9.23
N ILE A 717 -3.91 -20.53 8.72
CA ILE A 717 -3.61 -21.97 8.56
C ILE A 717 -3.63 -22.70 9.93
N LYS A 718 -3.14 -22.07 11.01
CA LYS A 718 -3.25 -22.63 12.36
C LYS A 718 -4.69 -22.74 12.87
N GLU A 719 -5.57 -21.84 12.46
CA GLU A 719 -7.00 -21.93 12.80
C GLU A 719 -7.71 -23.01 11.97
N MET A 720 -7.25 -23.29 10.74
CA MET A 720 -7.68 -24.49 9.99
C MET A 720 -7.30 -25.77 10.76
N GLU A 721 -6.06 -25.87 11.23
CA GLU A 721 -5.59 -27.01 12.04
C GLU A 721 -6.39 -27.19 13.33
N LYS A 722 -6.66 -26.09 14.04
CA LYS A 722 -7.42 -26.06 15.30
C LYS A 722 -8.91 -26.41 15.11
N THR A 723 -9.50 -26.08 13.95
CA THR A 723 -10.89 -26.42 13.61
C THR A 723 -11.03 -27.79 12.91
N GLY A 724 -9.92 -28.40 12.46
CA GLY A 724 -9.94 -29.62 11.65
C GLY A 724 -10.38 -29.38 10.20
N SER A 725 -10.33 -28.14 9.71
CA SER A 725 -10.84 -27.73 8.40
C SER A 725 -9.81 -27.93 7.30
N THR A 726 -10.24 -28.40 6.12
CA THR A 726 -9.40 -28.53 4.92
C THR A 726 -9.41 -27.27 4.07
N SER A 727 -10.49 -26.48 4.11
CA SER A 727 -10.63 -25.22 3.38
C SER A 727 -10.94 -24.04 4.29
N VAL A 728 -10.47 -22.86 3.87
CA VAL A 728 -10.83 -21.55 4.41
C VAL A 728 -10.96 -20.55 3.25
N MET A 729 -12.03 -19.76 3.25
CA MET A 729 -12.33 -18.80 2.19
C MET A 729 -12.88 -17.50 2.81
N PRO A 730 -12.42 -16.31 2.40
CA PRO A 730 -13.03 -15.06 2.85
C PRO A 730 -14.41 -14.88 2.20
N VAL A 731 -15.39 -14.46 3.01
CA VAL A 731 -16.78 -14.27 2.58
C VAL A 731 -17.23 -12.85 2.90
N LEU A 732 -17.44 -12.05 1.87
CA LEU A 732 -17.98 -10.70 1.97
C LEU A 732 -19.50 -10.75 2.22
N ASP A 733 -19.96 -10.31 3.39
CA ASP A 733 -21.39 -10.23 3.69
C ASP A 733 -22.09 -9.07 2.94
N GLU A 734 -23.43 -9.09 2.89
CA GLU A 734 -24.22 -8.09 2.17
C GLU A 734 -24.06 -6.67 2.75
N LYS A 735 -23.83 -6.57 4.06
CA LYS A 735 -23.61 -5.31 4.78
C LYS A 735 -22.27 -4.69 4.40
N ASP A 736 -21.20 -5.46 4.32
CA ASP A 736 -19.88 -5.00 3.89
C ASP A 736 -19.86 -4.73 2.37
N ARG A 737 -20.58 -5.53 1.57
CA ARG A 737 -20.80 -5.28 0.13
C ARG A 737 -21.53 -3.95 -0.14
N SER A 738 -22.39 -3.49 0.78
CA SER A 738 -23.10 -2.21 0.69
C SER A 738 -22.22 -0.96 0.90
N LYS A 739 -20.98 -1.14 1.39
CA LYS A 739 -20.08 -0.02 1.72
C LYS A 739 -19.39 0.57 0.48
N PRO A 740 -18.96 1.85 0.52
CA PRO A 740 -18.19 2.46 -0.56
C PRO A 740 -16.92 1.66 -0.91
N GLN A 741 -16.82 1.22 -2.17
CA GLN A 741 -15.68 0.50 -2.71
C GLN A 741 -14.49 1.44 -2.91
N LYS A 742 -13.29 0.99 -2.54
CA LYS A 742 -12.02 1.73 -2.70
C LYS A 742 -10.90 0.81 -3.16
N LEU A 743 -9.84 1.41 -3.72
CA LEU A 743 -8.58 0.72 -3.98
C LEU A 743 -7.87 0.36 -2.65
N PRO A 744 -7.10 -0.74 -2.60
CA PRO A 744 -6.38 -1.16 -1.39
C PRO A 744 -5.22 -0.23 -1.02
N VAL A 745 -4.90 0.74 -1.89
CA VAL A 745 -3.87 1.77 -1.73
C VAL A 745 -4.48 3.15 -1.95
N SER A 746 -4.04 4.15 -1.18
CA SER A 746 -4.49 5.55 -1.27
C SER A 746 -3.76 6.38 -2.35
N ALA A 747 -2.94 5.73 -3.19
CA ALA A 747 -2.09 6.40 -4.17
C ALA A 747 -2.83 6.65 -5.50
N THR A 748 -2.76 7.89 -5.99
CA THR A 748 -3.31 8.37 -7.27
C THR A 748 -2.32 8.28 -8.43
N SER A 749 -1.16 7.62 -8.23
CA SER A 749 -0.20 7.34 -9.30
C SER A 749 -0.87 6.63 -10.48
N SER A 750 -0.55 7.03 -11.71
CA SER A 750 -1.19 6.55 -12.94
C SER A 750 -1.23 5.03 -13.08
N TYR A 751 -0.20 4.32 -12.60
CA TYR A 751 -0.13 2.85 -12.66
C TYR A 751 -1.01 2.13 -11.64
N PHE A 752 -1.37 2.76 -10.51
CA PHE A 752 -2.39 2.23 -9.61
C PHE A 752 -3.79 2.55 -10.12
N VAL A 753 -4.04 3.78 -10.58
CA VAL A 753 -5.36 4.20 -11.09
C VAL A 753 -5.76 3.39 -12.33
N LYS A 754 -4.83 3.18 -13.28
CA LYS A 754 -5.04 2.28 -14.43
C LYS A 754 -5.02 0.78 -14.07
N ALA A 755 -4.87 0.39 -12.81
CA ALA A 755 -4.86 -1.01 -12.36
C ALA A 755 -5.97 -1.34 -11.35
N ALA A 756 -7.01 -0.49 -11.28
CA ALA A 756 -8.22 -0.71 -10.49
C ALA A 756 -8.94 -2.03 -10.88
N ASP A 757 -8.85 -2.41 -12.15
CA ASP A 757 -9.29 -3.69 -12.74
C ASP A 757 -8.50 -4.92 -12.25
N ARG A 758 -7.34 -4.72 -11.62
CA ARG A 758 -6.39 -5.77 -11.22
C ARG A 758 -6.02 -5.73 -9.73
N MET A 759 -6.76 -4.97 -8.93
CA MET A 759 -6.55 -4.83 -7.48
C MET A 759 -7.84 -5.16 -6.70
N PRO A 760 -7.80 -6.06 -5.71
CA PRO A 760 -8.96 -6.37 -4.89
C PRO A 760 -9.35 -5.16 -4.02
N LYS A 761 -10.65 -4.89 -3.97
CA LYS A 761 -11.27 -3.73 -3.33
C LYS A 761 -11.21 -3.78 -1.81
N VAL A 762 -11.45 -2.63 -1.18
CA VAL A 762 -11.58 -2.48 0.27
C VAL A 762 -12.73 -1.54 0.63
N THR A 763 -13.15 -1.55 1.89
CA THR A 763 -14.22 -0.70 2.48
C THR A 763 -13.70 0.21 3.61
N ASP A 764 -12.39 0.20 3.87
CA ASP A 764 -11.66 0.78 5.03
C ASP A 764 -12.02 0.24 6.43
N GLU A 765 -13.16 -0.44 6.58
CA GLU A 765 -13.55 -1.11 7.82
C GLU A 765 -12.95 -2.53 7.95
N GLY A 766 -12.87 -3.06 9.17
CA GLY A 766 -12.42 -4.43 9.40
C GLY A 766 -13.47 -5.46 8.97
N PRO A 767 -13.09 -6.58 8.29
CA PRO A 767 -11.72 -6.99 7.91
C PRO A 767 -11.22 -6.46 6.54
N TRP A 768 -12.05 -5.76 5.76
CA TRP A 768 -11.78 -5.35 4.37
C TRP A 768 -11.14 -3.95 4.26
N TYR A 769 -9.87 -3.80 4.63
CA TYR A 769 -9.19 -2.48 4.68
C TYR A 769 -7.85 -2.42 3.95
N GLY A 770 -7.54 -1.25 3.38
CA GLY A 770 -6.22 -0.95 2.82
C GLY A 770 -5.15 -0.83 3.90
N ARG A 771 -3.93 -1.30 3.61
CA ARG A 771 -2.84 -1.43 4.59
C ARG A 771 -1.84 -0.29 4.50
N VAL A 772 -1.80 0.55 5.55
CA VAL A 772 -0.96 1.76 5.62
C VAL A 772 -0.37 2.04 7.01
N ASN A 773 -0.59 1.17 8.01
CA ASN A 773 -0.20 1.45 9.40
C ASN A 773 0.32 0.20 10.12
N LEU A 774 1.62 0.17 10.38
CA LEU A 774 2.33 -0.93 11.03
C LEU A 774 1.76 -1.31 12.40
N ALA A 775 1.40 -0.32 13.23
CA ALA A 775 0.86 -0.58 14.56
C ALA A 775 -0.57 -1.14 14.51
N LYS A 776 -1.43 -0.62 13.62
CA LYS A 776 -2.78 -1.15 13.40
C LYS A 776 -2.72 -2.63 12.98
N ASP A 777 -1.85 -2.94 12.03
CA ASP A 777 -1.78 -4.28 11.44
C ASP A 777 -1.12 -5.28 12.39
N TRP A 778 -0.11 -4.86 13.15
CA TRP A 778 0.52 -5.70 14.19
C TRP A 778 -0.45 -6.00 15.32
N TRP A 779 -1.27 -5.03 15.74
CA TRP A 779 -2.35 -5.25 16.71
C TRP A 779 -3.45 -6.17 16.16
N ALA A 780 -3.88 -5.96 14.91
CA ALA A 780 -4.88 -6.81 14.24
C ALA A 780 -4.39 -8.25 14.04
N TRP A 781 -3.08 -8.48 13.93
CA TRP A 781 -2.48 -9.81 13.88
C TRP A 781 -2.34 -10.47 15.26
N LEU A 782 -1.94 -9.73 16.31
CA LEU A 782 -1.78 -10.27 17.66
C LEU A 782 -3.10 -10.50 18.40
N MET A 783 -4.03 -9.55 18.28
CA MET A 783 -5.24 -9.46 19.11
C MET A 783 -6.54 -9.65 18.30
N GLY A 784 -6.44 -9.70 16.97
CA GLY A 784 -7.58 -9.92 16.08
C GLY A 784 -7.85 -11.40 15.84
N ASP A 785 -9.09 -11.81 16.11
CA ASP A 785 -9.63 -13.13 15.79
C ASP A 785 -9.43 -13.52 14.30
N MET A 786 -9.33 -14.81 14.00
CA MET A 786 -9.13 -15.34 12.64
C MET A 786 -10.41 -15.93 12.01
N SER A 787 -11.55 -15.95 12.70
CA SER A 787 -12.85 -16.36 12.14
C SER A 787 -13.65 -15.22 11.48
N SER A 788 -13.45 -13.97 11.91
CA SER A 788 -14.17 -12.79 11.41
C SER A 788 -13.99 -12.59 9.89
N GLY A 789 -15.04 -12.89 9.13
CA GLY A 789 -15.08 -12.78 7.67
C GLY A 789 -14.44 -13.95 6.91
N LEU A 790 -14.06 -15.04 7.60
CA LEU A 790 -13.55 -16.28 7.00
C LEU A 790 -14.51 -17.44 7.27
N LEU A 791 -14.92 -18.13 6.20
CA LEU A 791 -15.63 -19.40 6.27
C LEU A 791 -14.61 -20.55 6.29
N TYR A 792 -14.70 -21.43 7.28
CA TYR A 792 -13.88 -22.64 7.43
C TYR A 792 -14.73 -23.88 7.11
N SER A 793 -14.19 -24.83 6.34
CA SER A 793 -14.97 -25.92 5.74
C SER A 793 -14.18 -27.21 5.46
N GLY A 794 -14.90 -28.26 5.07
CA GLY A 794 -14.36 -29.54 4.55
C GLY A 794 -13.79 -30.52 5.60
N GLY A 795 -13.70 -30.13 6.87
CA GLY A 795 -13.28 -31.02 7.95
C GLY A 795 -14.24 -32.20 8.18
N GLN A 796 -13.69 -33.39 8.48
CA GLN A 796 -14.50 -34.48 9.04
C GLN A 796 -15.05 -34.04 10.40
N ARG A 797 -16.37 -34.02 10.56
CA ARG A 797 -16.97 -34.04 11.90
C ARG A 797 -16.50 -35.33 12.57
N LYS A 798 -15.78 -35.21 13.68
CA LYS A 798 -15.74 -36.31 14.65
C LYS A 798 -17.19 -36.62 15.00
N LYS A 799 -17.66 -37.80 14.60
CA LYS A 799 -18.75 -38.44 15.33
C LYS A 799 -18.13 -38.89 16.63
N ASP A 800 -18.61 -38.34 17.74
CA ASP A 800 -18.27 -38.90 19.05
C ASP A 800 -18.84 -40.33 19.11
N ILE A 801 -17.99 -41.27 19.54
CA ILE A 801 -18.25 -42.70 19.72
C ILE A 801 -17.73 -43.07 21.10
#